data_AF-A0A672RF27-F1
#
_entry.id   AF-A0A672RF27-F1
#
_cell.length_a   1.000
_cell.length_b   1.000
_cell.length_c   1.000
_cell.angle_alpha   90.00
_cell.angle_beta   90.00
_cell.angle_gamma   90.00
#
_symmetry.space_group_name_H-M   'P 1'
#
loop_
_entity.id
_entity.type
_entity.pdbx_description
1 polymer ?
#
loop_
_entity_poly.entity_id
_entity_poly.type
_entity_poly.pdbx_seq_one_letter_code
_entity_poly.pdbx_strand_id
1 'polypeptide(L)'
;MLLSAGEAKNLGPSSGPNRLRDLCTFCTISLDQEEVYRTKVYEKSVSPFYSEDFYFEIPRPFQCLSFYVYAKSMFQIRDLPVGKVAIRKEDLYKYCGKENWFQLQPVDPHSEVQGKVHLEMKLNELITENGSICQQLVVQIIACQGLPLISGQNCDPYATVTLVGPARWVYKHFEVILMVVELWNNGNLAQDVFLGETRISVKILRNDHIHRAWYLLQPKGNGTKSKPDDMGSLRLKVTYTEDNVLSSACYTALRNLMLKSPDVKPISASAAHVLGDICRESVGYEALLPVVRLLLHHNRLLPFLTSVAALELENTQEANTIFRGNSLATRCIDDMMKIVGRSYLTVTLKPVLNEIFESNKTCEIDPVKLKEGDNVEVNKENLQGYVQKVFTFITQSSSSCPPLMCDVFRSLRQLASKHFPADPHVQYSAVSSFVFLRFFAVAVLSPHTFQLRSHHPDPEISRTLTLISKTIQSLGSWGSLSKNKLVRQLLVIRCVHMIFNREVHKRAQGRKRIGKKNFKKRWLRVTNQELSYHKQKGKEALCVIPVKNILSVEKLEESAFNRKNMFQVIQSEKPLYVQAGNCVETNSWIEVLSQVSRCNPGRLSTFHPSAYVGGSWLCCKEPNESTPGCKPCTATVLANIQLDIDCDRETERIFSFFSSNRSRLQKMEDACAGMSVYLGQQEECSAFTIQDPKETFRTIKELGEVLDDLQAHHDSKGALTDEPGTM
;
A
#
# COMPACT_ATOMS: atom_id res chain seq x y z
N MET A 1 -8.43 -1.40 -2.12
CA MET A 1 -8.70 -2.81 -2.48
C MET A 1 -7.43 -3.38 -3.10
N LEU A 2 -7.05 -4.61 -2.76
CA LEU A 2 -5.92 -5.33 -3.36
C LEU A 2 -6.46 -6.57 -4.07
N LEU A 3 -6.19 -6.69 -5.36
CA LEU A 3 -6.66 -7.79 -6.21
C LEU A 3 -5.44 -8.44 -6.87
N SER A 4 -5.41 -9.76 -6.99
CA SER A 4 -4.41 -10.49 -7.77
C SER A 4 -5.13 -11.38 -8.76
N ALA A 5 -4.81 -11.25 -10.04
CA ALA A 5 -5.20 -12.22 -11.06
C ALA A 5 -4.00 -13.12 -11.34
N GLY A 6 -4.07 -14.36 -10.87
CA GLY A 6 -2.96 -15.30 -10.97
C GLY A 6 -2.89 -15.98 -12.33
N GLU A 7 -3.86 -16.84 -12.61
CA GLU A 7 -3.85 -17.76 -13.76
C GLU A 7 -5.27 -18.01 -14.24
N ALA A 8 -5.49 -18.13 -15.55
CA ALA A 8 -6.66 -18.79 -16.08
C ALA A 8 -6.30 -20.15 -16.69
N LYS A 9 -7.21 -21.12 -16.63
CA LYS A 9 -7.04 -22.46 -17.20
C LYS A 9 -8.26 -22.87 -18.00
N ASN A 10 -8.02 -23.68 -19.03
CA ASN A 10 -9.06 -24.29 -19.88
C ASN A 10 -9.96 -23.26 -20.57
N LEU A 11 -9.40 -22.16 -21.05
CA LEU A 11 -10.16 -21.14 -21.77
C LEU A 11 -10.58 -21.66 -23.17
N GLY A 12 -11.77 -22.26 -23.28
CA GLY A 12 -12.46 -22.53 -24.55
C GLY A 12 -13.28 -23.84 -24.59
N PRO A 13 -14.33 -23.92 -25.44
CA PRO A 13 -15.11 -25.14 -25.65
C PRO A 13 -14.35 -26.14 -26.53
N SER A 14 -14.46 -27.43 -26.20
CA SER A 14 -13.84 -28.57 -26.89
C SER A 14 -14.39 -28.86 -28.31
N SER A 15 -14.97 -27.90 -29.03
CA SER A 15 -15.68 -28.15 -30.29
C SER A 15 -15.47 -27.07 -31.36
N GLY A 16 -14.42 -27.26 -32.18
CA GLY A 16 -14.21 -26.52 -33.43
C GLY A 16 -12.74 -26.57 -33.89
N PRO A 17 -12.39 -27.05 -35.10
CA PRO A 17 -11.02 -27.47 -35.37
C PRO A 17 -9.95 -26.37 -35.46
N ASN A 18 -10.27 -25.07 -35.56
CA ASN A 18 -9.30 -24.11 -36.11
C ASN A 18 -9.39 -22.62 -35.67
N ARG A 19 -9.84 -22.28 -34.45
CA ARG A 19 -9.90 -20.84 -34.05
C ARG A 19 -9.25 -20.41 -32.73
N LEU A 20 -8.85 -21.32 -31.84
CA LEU A 20 -8.44 -20.95 -30.47
C LEU A 20 -6.95 -21.06 -30.12
N ARG A 21 -6.10 -21.61 -31.00
CA ARG A 21 -4.66 -21.78 -30.68
C ARG A 21 -3.81 -20.50 -30.80
N ASP A 22 -4.33 -19.44 -31.42
CA ASP A 22 -3.59 -18.19 -31.71
C ASP A 22 -4.19 -16.93 -31.07
N LEU A 23 -5.11 -17.06 -30.11
CA LEU A 23 -5.75 -15.90 -29.47
C LEU A 23 -4.89 -15.33 -28.35
N CYS A 24 -4.71 -14.02 -28.37
CA CYS A 24 -4.08 -13.31 -27.26
C CYS A 24 -5.16 -12.94 -26.25
N THR A 25 -4.95 -13.13 -24.96
CA THR A 25 -5.97 -12.87 -23.94
C THR A 25 -5.58 -11.75 -23.00
N PHE A 26 -6.56 -11.02 -22.48
CA PHE A 26 -6.38 -10.05 -21.41
C PHE A 26 -7.56 -10.11 -20.45
N CYS A 27 -7.34 -9.68 -19.22
CA CYS A 27 -8.36 -9.58 -18.18
C CYS A 27 -8.68 -8.11 -17.92
N THR A 28 -9.95 -7.80 -17.66
CA THR A 28 -10.36 -6.49 -17.15
C THR A 28 -11.05 -6.65 -15.81
N ILE A 29 -10.93 -5.63 -14.98
CA ILE A 29 -11.57 -5.55 -13.67
C ILE A 29 -12.58 -4.42 -13.75
N SER A 30 -13.83 -4.72 -13.42
CA SER A 30 -14.91 -3.74 -13.42
C SER A 30 -15.60 -3.66 -12.07
N LEU A 31 -16.01 -2.45 -11.70
CA LEU A 31 -16.92 -2.20 -10.59
C LEU A 31 -18.26 -1.77 -11.19
N ASP A 32 -19.30 -2.58 -10.97
CA ASP A 32 -20.65 -2.33 -11.50
C ASP A 32 -20.69 -2.00 -13.01
N GLN A 33 -19.94 -2.77 -13.82
CA GLN A 33 -19.76 -2.62 -15.28
C GLN A 33 -18.80 -1.51 -15.75
N GLU A 34 -18.28 -0.65 -14.86
CA GLU A 34 -17.23 0.29 -15.25
C GLU A 34 -15.86 -0.36 -15.15
N GLU A 35 -15.16 -0.46 -16.28
CA GLU A 35 -13.79 -0.94 -16.33
C GLU A 35 -12.87 0.00 -15.55
N VAL A 36 -12.33 -0.50 -14.44
CA VAL A 36 -11.38 0.23 -13.58
C VAL A 36 -9.95 -0.10 -13.96
N TYR A 37 -9.72 -1.30 -14.49
CA TYR A 37 -8.39 -1.75 -14.87
C TYR A 37 -8.41 -2.78 -16.00
N ARG A 38 -7.31 -2.82 -16.78
CA ARG A 38 -7.05 -3.77 -17.86
C ARG A 38 -5.64 -4.32 -17.79
N THR A 39 -5.49 -5.64 -17.83
CA THR A 39 -4.17 -6.29 -17.89
C THR A 39 -3.52 -6.13 -19.25
N LYS A 40 -2.23 -6.45 -19.34
CA LYS A 40 -1.57 -6.60 -20.64
C LYS A 40 -2.19 -7.76 -21.43
N VAL A 41 -2.01 -7.70 -22.74
CA VAL A 41 -2.40 -8.75 -23.67
C VAL A 41 -1.31 -9.82 -23.66
N TYR A 42 -1.68 -11.05 -23.28
CA TYR A 42 -0.79 -12.21 -23.25
C TYR A 42 -0.96 -13.05 -24.51
N GLU A 43 0.14 -13.38 -25.17
CA GLU A 43 0.13 -14.10 -26.44
C GLU A 43 -0.01 -15.63 -26.25
N LYS A 44 -0.83 -16.25 -27.11
CA LYS A 44 -0.75 -17.68 -27.49
C LYS A 44 -0.76 -18.69 -26.33
N SER A 45 -1.74 -18.62 -25.43
CA SER A 45 -1.97 -19.68 -24.43
C SER A 45 -3.44 -19.81 -24.02
N VAL A 46 -3.93 -21.06 -23.94
CA VAL A 46 -5.23 -21.44 -23.36
C VAL A 46 -5.22 -21.47 -21.83
N SER A 47 -4.03 -21.35 -21.23
CA SER A 47 -3.81 -21.19 -19.79
C SER A 47 -2.90 -19.98 -19.53
N PRO A 48 -3.41 -18.74 -19.74
CA PRO A 48 -2.62 -17.54 -19.56
C PRO A 48 -2.33 -17.31 -18.07
N PHE A 49 -1.07 -17.07 -17.76
CA PHE A 49 -0.62 -16.66 -16.43
C PHE A 49 -0.53 -15.14 -16.40
N TYR A 50 -1.54 -14.49 -15.82
CA TYR A 50 -1.61 -13.03 -15.74
C TYR A 50 -0.65 -12.50 -14.69
N SER A 51 -0.56 -13.15 -13.52
CA SER A 51 0.34 -12.80 -12.40
C SER A 51 0.47 -11.30 -12.09
N GLU A 52 -0.64 -10.58 -12.25
CA GLU A 52 -0.69 -9.14 -12.03
C GLU A 52 -1.43 -8.86 -10.72
N ASP A 53 -0.79 -8.09 -9.84
CA ASP A 53 -1.38 -7.55 -8.62
C ASP A 53 -1.83 -6.10 -8.87
N PHE A 54 -3.07 -5.81 -8.51
CA PHE A 54 -3.73 -4.51 -8.68
C PHE A 54 -4.04 -3.90 -7.31
N TYR A 55 -3.70 -2.63 -7.17
CA TYR A 55 -4.03 -1.84 -5.98
C TYR A 55 -4.69 -0.53 -6.41
N PHE A 56 -5.92 -0.33 -5.95
CA PHE A 56 -6.60 0.96 -6.12
C PHE A 56 -7.52 1.25 -4.93
N GLU A 57 -7.67 2.53 -4.64
CA GLU A 57 -8.72 3.02 -3.74
C GLU A 57 -10.03 3.07 -4.51
N ILE A 58 -11.11 2.66 -3.87
CA ILE A 58 -12.42 2.64 -4.51
C ILE A 58 -13.07 4.01 -4.25
N PRO A 59 -13.28 4.84 -5.28
CA PRO A 59 -13.72 6.22 -5.11
C PRO A 59 -15.21 6.34 -4.80
N ARG A 60 -15.98 5.25 -4.94
CA ARG A 60 -17.45 5.25 -4.85
C ARG A 60 -17.99 3.92 -4.30
N PRO A 61 -19.18 3.88 -3.69
CA PRO A 61 -19.84 2.62 -3.38
C PRO A 61 -20.05 1.79 -4.64
N PHE A 62 -19.97 0.47 -4.50
CA PHE A 62 -20.20 -0.48 -5.59
C PHE A 62 -20.97 -1.72 -5.09
N GLN A 63 -21.62 -2.44 -5.99
CA GLN A 63 -22.43 -3.62 -5.68
C GLN A 63 -21.75 -4.93 -6.08
N CYS A 64 -20.98 -4.92 -7.18
CA CYS A 64 -20.34 -6.11 -7.72
C CYS A 64 -18.96 -5.80 -8.30
N LEU A 65 -18.00 -6.66 -7.95
CA LEU A 65 -16.66 -6.71 -8.52
C LEU A 65 -16.64 -7.82 -9.59
N SER A 66 -16.38 -7.44 -10.83
CA SER A 66 -16.37 -8.36 -11.98
C SER A 66 -15.00 -8.43 -12.63
N PHE A 67 -14.59 -9.64 -13.02
CA PHE A 67 -13.40 -9.92 -13.80
C PHE A 67 -13.83 -10.49 -15.15
N TYR A 68 -13.48 -9.82 -16.24
CA TYR A 68 -13.79 -10.29 -17.60
C TYR A 68 -12.52 -10.75 -18.30
N VAL A 69 -12.57 -11.93 -18.89
CA VAL A 69 -11.51 -12.45 -19.75
C VAL A 69 -11.90 -12.19 -21.20
N TYR A 70 -11.05 -11.51 -21.95
CA TYR A 70 -11.24 -11.22 -23.37
C TYR A 70 -10.19 -11.93 -24.22
N ALA A 71 -10.60 -12.34 -25.42
CA ALA A 71 -9.74 -12.80 -26.48
C ALA A 71 -9.63 -11.71 -27.56
N LYS A 72 -8.40 -11.31 -27.85
CA LYS A 72 -8.03 -10.33 -28.87
C LYS A 72 -7.57 -11.08 -30.12
N SER A 73 -8.30 -10.91 -31.22
CA SER A 73 -7.93 -11.43 -32.54
C SER A 73 -7.25 -10.33 -33.35
N MET A 74 -6.12 -10.65 -34.00
CA MET A 74 -5.39 -9.72 -34.88
C MET A 74 -6.22 -9.24 -36.09
N PHE A 75 -7.33 -9.91 -36.40
CA PHE A 75 -8.15 -9.66 -37.59
C PHE A 75 -9.56 -9.11 -37.29
N GLN A 76 -9.93 -8.93 -36.00
CA GLN A 76 -11.24 -8.40 -35.61
C GLN A 76 -11.10 -7.03 -34.92
N ILE A 77 -12.01 -6.10 -35.22
CA ILE A 77 -12.02 -4.74 -34.67
C ILE A 77 -12.50 -4.72 -33.19
N ARG A 78 -13.24 -5.73 -32.75
CA ARG A 78 -13.81 -5.82 -31.39
C ARG A 78 -13.25 -7.02 -30.63
N ASP A 79 -12.89 -6.79 -29.37
CA ASP A 79 -12.44 -7.83 -28.44
C ASP A 79 -13.61 -8.77 -28.09
N LEU A 80 -13.36 -10.09 -28.10
CA LEU A 80 -14.39 -11.11 -27.86
C LEU A 80 -14.38 -11.55 -26.38
N PRO A 81 -15.47 -11.42 -25.62
CA PRO A 81 -15.52 -11.90 -24.24
C PRO A 81 -15.49 -13.43 -24.20
N VAL A 82 -14.55 -13.99 -23.45
CA VAL A 82 -14.39 -15.44 -23.20
C VAL A 82 -15.26 -15.87 -22.03
N GLY A 83 -15.32 -15.07 -20.98
CA GLY A 83 -16.09 -15.39 -19.77
C GLY A 83 -15.89 -14.34 -18.68
N LYS A 84 -16.72 -14.39 -17.63
CA LYS A 84 -16.60 -13.51 -16.47
C LYS A 84 -16.69 -14.23 -15.14
N VAL A 85 -16.11 -13.62 -14.10
CA VAL A 85 -16.33 -13.95 -12.69
C VAL A 85 -16.89 -12.70 -12.02
N ALA A 86 -18.06 -12.80 -11.40
CA ALA A 86 -18.69 -11.71 -10.69
C ALA A 86 -18.83 -12.06 -9.21
N ILE A 87 -18.32 -11.21 -8.32
CA ILE A 87 -18.40 -11.36 -6.87
C ILE A 87 -19.16 -10.16 -6.33
N ARG A 88 -20.25 -10.40 -5.59
CA ARG A 88 -21.01 -9.31 -4.96
C ARG A 88 -20.20 -8.69 -3.83
N LYS A 89 -20.39 -7.39 -3.57
CA LYS A 89 -19.73 -6.67 -2.47
C LYS A 89 -19.94 -7.40 -1.15
N GLU A 90 -21.17 -7.83 -0.89
CA GLU A 90 -21.56 -8.60 0.30
C GLU A 90 -20.81 -9.93 0.42
N ASP A 91 -20.31 -10.53 -0.66
CA ASP A 91 -19.60 -11.81 -0.62
C ASP A 91 -18.07 -11.67 -0.58
N LEU A 92 -17.53 -10.46 -0.77
CA LEU A 92 -16.08 -10.24 -0.85
C LEU A 92 -15.34 -10.68 0.42
N TYR A 93 -15.96 -10.55 1.60
CA TYR A 93 -15.35 -10.96 2.86
C TYR A 93 -15.02 -12.46 2.90
N LYS A 94 -15.79 -13.30 2.18
CA LYS A 94 -15.60 -14.77 2.14
C LYS A 94 -14.28 -15.16 1.48
N TYR A 95 -13.81 -14.33 0.54
CA TYR A 95 -12.63 -14.59 -0.29
C TYR A 95 -11.41 -13.75 0.12
N CYS A 96 -11.55 -12.89 1.13
CA CYS A 96 -10.53 -11.91 1.53
C CYS A 96 -9.18 -12.58 1.85
N GLY A 97 -8.11 -12.15 1.17
CA GLY A 97 -6.73 -12.61 1.38
C GLY A 97 -6.43 -14.04 0.92
N LYS A 98 -7.44 -14.77 0.41
CA LYS A 98 -7.32 -16.17 -0.01
C LYS A 98 -7.26 -16.29 -1.53
N GLU A 99 -6.41 -17.19 -2.01
CA GLU A 99 -6.39 -17.57 -3.42
C GLU A 99 -7.45 -18.63 -3.70
N ASN A 100 -8.36 -18.34 -4.62
CA ASN A 100 -9.46 -19.21 -4.98
C ASN A 100 -9.59 -19.34 -6.49
N TRP A 101 -10.04 -20.51 -6.95
CA TRP A 101 -10.42 -20.75 -8.34
C TRP A 101 -11.91 -20.44 -8.50
N PHE A 102 -12.22 -19.60 -9.47
CA PHE A 102 -13.58 -19.22 -9.84
C PHE A 102 -13.90 -19.75 -11.23
N GLN A 103 -15.06 -20.38 -11.38
CA GLN A 103 -15.52 -20.85 -12.69
C GLN A 103 -16.00 -19.68 -13.54
N LEU A 104 -15.60 -19.64 -14.81
CA LEU A 104 -16.02 -18.60 -15.73
C LEU A 104 -17.49 -18.81 -16.12
N GLN A 105 -18.25 -17.72 -16.07
CA GLN A 105 -19.63 -17.67 -16.52
C GLN A 105 -19.71 -17.01 -17.90
N PRO A 106 -20.71 -17.39 -18.73
CA PRO A 106 -20.95 -16.73 -19.99
C PRO A 106 -21.23 -15.24 -19.80
N VAL A 107 -20.66 -14.42 -20.68
CA VAL A 107 -20.92 -12.98 -20.74
C VAL A 107 -22.15 -12.76 -21.62
N ASP A 108 -23.32 -12.72 -20.99
CA ASP A 108 -24.59 -12.37 -21.66
C ASP A 108 -24.90 -10.89 -21.41
N PRO A 109 -25.19 -10.08 -22.45
CA PRO A 109 -25.68 -8.70 -22.32
C PRO A 109 -26.87 -8.55 -21.35
N HIS A 110 -27.68 -9.59 -21.18
CA HIS A 110 -28.84 -9.59 -20.28
C HIS A 110 -28.50 -10.04 -18.84
N SER A 111 -27.29 -10.56 -18.59
CA SER A 111 -26.86 -11.04 -17.26
C SER A 111 -26.31 -9.94 -16.34
N GLU A 112 -26.27 -8.69 -16.81
CA GLU A 112 -25.68 -7.55 -16.11
C GLU A 112 -26.75 -6.63 -15.51
N VAL A 113 -27.96 -7.14 -15.31
CA VAL A 113 -29.08 -6.40 -14.74
C VAL A 113 -28.72 -5.88 -13.35
N GLN A 114 -28.86 -4.57 -13.16
CA GLN A 114 -28.61 -3.86 -11.92
C GLN A 114 -29.78 -2.94 -11.60
N GLY A 115 -30.00 -2.74 -10.31
CA GLY A 115 -31.03 -1.83 -9.80
C GLY A 115 -32.29 -2.53 -9.31
N LYS A 116 -33.20 -1.70 -8.81
CA LYS A 116 -34.47 -2.10 -8.23
C LYS A 116 -35.58 -1.16 -8.67
N VAL A 117 -36.78 -1.69 -8.74
CA VAL A 117 -37.99 -0.95 -9.08
C VAL A 117 -38.94 -0.91 -7.88
N HIS A 118 -39.44 0.27 -7.55
CA HIS A 118 -40.45 0.47 -6.52
C HIS A 118 -41.83 0.47 -7.18
N LEU A 119 -42.64 -0.51 -6.80
CA LEU A 119 -43.95 -0.72 -7.39
C LEU A 119 -45.04 -0.54 -6.34
N GLU A 120 -46.09 0.15 -6.74
CA GLU A 120 -47.40 0.11 -6.09
C GLU A 120 -48.36 -0.69 -6.96
N MET A 121 -49.05 -1.64 -6.35
CA MET A 121 -50.08 -2.44 -7.00
C MET A 121 -51.38 -2.30 -6.23
N LYS A 122 -52.50 -2.06 -6.93
CA LYS A 122 -53.83 -1.89 -6.34
C LYS A 122 -54.89 -2.65 -7.13
N LEU A 123 -55.82 -3.31 -6.45
CA LEU A 123 -57.02 -3.88 -7.07
C LEU A 123 -58.22 -2.98 -6.78
N ASN A 124 -58.80 -2.40 -7.83
CA ASN A 124 -60.05 -1.66 -7.75
C ASN A 124 -61.21 -2.54 -8.22
N GLU A 125 -62.38 -2.37 -7.62
CA GLU A 125 -63.63 -2.94 -8.14
C GLU A 125 -64.31 -1.92 -9.06
N LEU A 126 -64.64 -2.36 -10.26
CA LEU A 126 -65.39 -1.59 -11.25
C LEU A 126 -66.71 -2.29 -11.51
N ILE A 127 -67.80 -1.51 -11.56
CA ILE A 127 -69.10 -2.01 -12.00
C ILE A 127 -69.16 -1.78 -13.50
N THR A 128 -69.24 -2.85 -14.27
CA THR A 128 -69.41 -2.74 -15.73
C THR A 128 -70.80 -2.21 -16.05
N GLU A 129 -70.99 -1.70 -17.27
CA GLU A 129 -72.27 -1.17 -17.76
C GLU A 129 -73.43 -2.19 -17.67
N ASN A 130 -73.10 -3.48 -17.58
CA ASN A 130 -74.05 -4.60 -17.46
C ASN A 130 -74.34 -4.98 -15.99
N GLY A 131 -73.87 -4.20 -15.01
CA GLY A 131 -74.08 -4.45 -13.57
C GLY A 131 -73.20 -5.55 -12.97
N SER A 132 -72.22 -6.08 -13.71
CA SER A 132 -71.28 -7.08 -13.17
C SER A 132 -70.05 -6.40 -12.57
N ILE A 133 -69.56 -6.93 -11.44
CA ILE A 133 -68.35 -6.44 -10.76
C ILE A 133 -67.14 -7.07 -11.47
N CYS A 134 -66.27 -6.23 -12.03
CA CYS A 134 -64.96 -6.62 -12.53
C CYS A 134 -63.84 -5.99 -11.68
N GLN A 135 -62.66 -6.61 -11.68
CA GLN A 135 -61.53 -6.11 -10.92
C GLN A 135 -60.49 -5.50 -11.87
N GLN A 136 -60.09 -4.26 -11.60
CA GLN A 136 -59.04 -3.56 -12.31
C GLN A 136 -57.76 -3.57 -11.49
N LEU A 137 -56.71 -4.19 -12.02
CA LEU A 137 -55.36 -4.08 -11.46
C LEU A 137 -54.72 -2.77 -11.94
N VAL A 138 -54.39 -1.90 -10.99
CA VAL A 138 -53.61 -0.69 -11.22
C VAL A 138 -52.18 -0.95 -10.76
N VAL A 139 -51.21 -0.69 -11.63
CA VAL A 139 -49.78 -0.83 -11.33
C VAL A 139 -49.14 0.51 -11.57
N GLN A 140 -48.51 1.06 -10.54
CA GLN A 140 -47.77 2.32 -10.61
C GLN A 140 -46.31 2.05 -10.29
N ILE A 141 -45.43 2.49 -11.18
CA ILE A 141 -43.99 2.52 -10.96
C ILE A 141 -43.69 3.84 -10.25
N ILE A 142 -43.30 3.76 -8.98
CA ILE A 142 -43.04 4.95 -8.15
C ILE A 142 -41.65 5.51 -8.46
N ALA A 143 -40.64 4.64 -8.46
CA ALA A 143 -39.25 5.02 -8.66
C ALA A 143 -38.42 3.82 -9.10
N CYS A 144 -37.30 4.09 -9.79
CA CYS A 144 -36.25 3.12 -10.05
C CYS A 144 -34.96 3.63 -9.40
N GLN A 145 -34.16 2.72 -8.84
CA GLN A 145 -32.89 3.08 -8.18
C GLN A 145 -31.77 2.13 -8.63
N GLY A 146 -30.58 2.66 -8.85
CA GLY A 146 -29.38 1.88 -9.18
C GLY A 146 -29.40 1.26 -10.58
N LEU A 147 -30.06 1.90 -11.54
CA LEU A 147 -30.01 1.50 -12.95
C LEU A 147 -28.63 1.83 -13.55
N PRO A 148 -28.06 0.98 -14.42
CA PRO A 148 -26.73 1.19 -14.98
C PRO A 148 -26.72 2.38 -15.96
N LEU A 149 -25.65 3.19 -15.92
CA LEU A 149 -25.38 4.20 -16.95
C LEU A 149 -24.81 3.51 -18.20
N ILE A 150 -25.59 3.46 -19.28
CA ILE A 150 -25.13 2.84 -20.52
C ILE A 150 -24.18 3.81 -21.24
N SER A 151 -22.88 3.51 -21.18
CA SER A 151 -21.84 4.10 -22.06
C SER A 151 -21.82 5.64 -22.14
N GLY A 152 -22.11 6.34 -21.03
CA GLY A 152 -22.08 7.81 -20.97
C GLY A 152 -23.18 8.52 -21.77
N GLN A 153 -24.24 7.81 -22.20
CA GLN A 153 -25.41 8.40 -22.84
C GLN A 153 -26.50 8.80 -21.83
N ASN A 154 -27.42 9.68 -22.26
CA ASN A 154 -28.61 10.03 -21.47
C ASN A 154 -29.45 8.77 -21.19
N CYS A 155 -29.85 8.61 -19.93
CA CYS A 155 -30.71 7.53 -19.49
C CYS A 155 -32.17 7.97 -19.60
N ASP A 156 -32.86 7.49 -20.65
CA ASP A 156 -34.29 7.68 -20.87
C ASP A 156 -35.01 6.34 -20.65
N PRO A 157 -35.15 5.87 -19.38
CA PRO A 157 -35.71 4.57 -19.10
C PRO A 157 -37.23 4.57 -19.25
N TYR A 158 -37.76 3.50 -19.81
CA TYR A 158 -39.19 3.20 -19.84
C TYR A 158 -39.44 1.77 -19.34
N ALA A 159 -40.69 1.48 -18.97
CA ALA A 159 -41.08 0.19 -18.44
C ALA A 159 -42.22 -0.43 -19.25
N THR A 160 -42.19 -1.75 -19.40
CA THR A 160 -43.30 -2.54 -19.93
C THR A 160 -43.85 -3.44 -18.83
N VAL A 161 -45.17 -3.42 -18.65
CA VAL A 161 -45.87 -4.27 -17.67
C VAL A 161 -46.72 -5.29 -18.42
N THR A 162 -46.40 -6.57 -18.24
CA THR A 162 -47.09 -7.68 -18.91
C THR A 162 -47.74 -8.60 -17.88
N LEU A 163 -49.01 -8.92 -18.08
CA LEU A 163 -49.73 -9.90 -17.26
C LEU A 163 -49.69 -11.27 -17.93
N VAL A 164 -49.10 -12.26 -17.27
CA VAL A 164 -48.97 -13.64 -17.76
C VAL A 164 -49.93 -14.54 -17.00
N GLY A 165 -50.83 -15.21 -17.73
CA GLY A 165 -51.81 -16.14 -17.17
C GLY A 165 -52.19 -17.26 -18.16
N PRO A 166 -52.90 -18.30 -17.71
CA PRO A 166 -53.29 -19.43 -18.55
C PRO A 166 -54.26 -18.99 -19.67
N ALA A 167 -54.12 -19.60 -20.86
CA ALA A 167 -54.81 -19.20 -22.09
C ALA A 167 -56.36 -19.27 -22.08
N ARG A 168 -56.99 -19.78 -21.01
CA ARG A 168 -58.45 -19.83 -20.84
C ARG A 168 -58.85 -19.01 -19.61
N TRP A 169 -59.44 -17.84 -19.85
CA TRP A 169 -60.02 -16.96 -18.83
C TRP A 169 -61.29 -17.57 -18.25
N VAL A 170 -61.16 -18.47 -17.28
CA VAL A 170 -62.29 -18.88 -16.45
C VAL A 170 -62.37 -17.90 -15.28
N TYR A 171 -63.48 -17.16 -15.21
CA TYR A 171 -63.82 -16.03 -14.31
C TYR A 171 -63.69 -16.28 -12.79
N LYS A 172 -63.00 -17.33 -12.31
CA LYS A 172 -63.01 -17.67 -10.89
C LYS A 172 -61.67 -17.86 -10.21
N HIS A 173 -60.53 -18.02 -10.88
CA HIS A 173 -59.27 -18.34 -10.16
C HIS A 173 -58.10 -17.42 -10.56
N PHE A 174 -57.81 -16.42 -9.72
CA PHE A 174 -56.55 -15.65 -9.67
C PHE A 174 -55.32 -16.51 -9.29
N GLU A 175 -55.37 -17.83 -9.48
CA GLU A 175 -54.39 -18.75 -8.90
C GLU A 175 -53.08 -18.83 -9.68
N VAL A 176 -53.04 -18.31 -10.92
CA VAL A 176 -51.90 -18.49 -11.84
C VAL A 176 -51.55 -17.20 -12.62
N ILE A 177 -51.80 -16.01 -12.06
CA ILE A 177 -51.48 -14.73 -12.71
C ILE A 177 -50.17 -14.16 -12.17
N LEU A 178 -49.20 -13.99 -13.07
CA LEU A 178 -47.88 -13.44 -12.79
C LEU A 178 -47.69 -12.14 -13.57
N MET A 179 -47.34 -11.07 -12.87
CA MET A 179 -47.01 -9.79 -13.48
C MET A 179 -45.50 -9.74 -13.75
N VAL A 180 -45.12 -9.41 -14.97
CA VAL A 180 -43.74 -9.17 -15.38
C VAL A 180 -43.59 -7.67 -15.64
N VAL A 181 -42.68 -7.01 -14.93
CA VAL A 181 -42.28 -5.62 -15.21
C VAL A 181 -40.89 -5.65 -15.80
N GLU A 182 -40.74 -5.27 -17.06
CA GLU A 182 -39.44 -5.12 -17.71
C GLU A 182 -39.07 -3.63 -17.79
N LEU A 183 -37.82 -3.31 -17.53
CA LEU A 183 -37.25 -1.98 -17.71
C LEU A 183 -36.33 -1.97 -18.93
N TRP A 184 -36.39 -0.87 -19.68
CA TRP A 184 -35.69 -0.66 -20.93
C TRP A 184 -35.13 0.76 -20.97
N ASN A 185 -34.02 0.98 -21.66
CA ASN A 185 -33.50 2.31 -21.97
C ASN A 185 -33.71 2.58 -23.46
N ASN A 186 -34.31 3.72 -23.79
CA ASN A 186 -34.57 4.11 -25.16
C ASN A 186 -33.24 4.39 -25.90
N GLY A 187 -33.00 3.65 -26.97
CA GLY A 187 -31.77 3.76 -27.77
C GLY A 187 -31.70 4.98 -28.69
N ASN A 188 -32.76 5.82 -28.75
CA ASN A 188 -32.89 7.07 -29.50
C ASN A 188 -32.42 7.05 -30.98
N LEU A 189 -32.21 5.87 -31.57
CA LEU A 189 -31.83 5.52 -32.97
C LEU A 189 -31.21 4.08 -33.06
N ALA A 190 -30.83 3.47 -31.93
CA ALA A 190 -30.37 2.07 -31.82
C ALA A 190 -31.46 1.16 -31.20
N GLN A 191 -31.21 -0.15 -31.13
CA GLN A 191 -32.10 -1.09 -30.43
C GLN A 191 -32.16 -0.76 -28.93
N ASP A 192 -33.37 -0.78 -28.36
CA ASP A 192 -33.57 -0.53 -26.93
C ASP A 192 -32.79 -1.51 -26.06
N VAL A 193 -32.17 -0.97 -25.01
CA VAL A 193 -31.30 -1.74 -24.12
C VAL A 193 -32.12 -2.24 -22.94
N PHE A 194 -32.19 -3.56 -22.78
CA PHE A 194 -32.86 -4.18 -21.64
C PHE A 194 -32.10 -3.89 -20.34
N LEU A 195 -32.78 -3.32 -19.35
CA LEU A 195 -32.21 -2.98 -18.04
C LEU A 195 -32.51 -4.04 -16.98
N GLY A 196 -33.56 -4.85 -17.16
CA GLY A 196 -33.92 -5.94 -16.24
C GLY A 196 -35.42 -6.19 -16.14
N GLU A 197 -35.82 -7.35 -15.61
CA GLU A 197 -37.22 -7.70 -15.34
C GLU A 197 -37.46 -8.08 -13.87
N THR A 198 -38.68 -7.88 -13.37
CA THR A 198 -39.11 -8.49 -12.12
C THR A 198 -40.45 -9.20 -12.29
N ARG A 199 -40.60 -10.35 -11.62
CA ARG A 199 -41.75 -11.25 -11.74
C ARG A 199 -42.47 -11.33 -10.40
N ILE A 200 -43.71 -10.88 -10.36
CA ILE A 200 -44.48 -10.69 -9.13
C ILE A 200 -45.78 -11.46 -9.22
N SER A 201 -46.06 -12.30 -8.22
CA SER A 201 -47.35 -12.98 -8.14
C SER A 201 -48.43 -12.01 -7.67
N VAL A 202 -49.52 -11.90 -8.43
CA VAL A 202 -50.67 -11.02 -8.09
C VAL A 202 -51.41 -11.50 -6.82
N LYS A 203 -51.10 -12.72 -6.33
CA LYS A 203 -51.61 -13.24 -5.04
C LYS A 203 -51.28 -12.38 -3.84
N ILE A 204 -50.23 -11.54 -3.93
CA ILE A 204 -49.82 -10.66 -2.84
C ILE A 204 -50.91 -9.65 -2.44
N LEU A 205 -51.85 -9.36 -3.34
CA LEU A 205 -52.98 -8.43 -3.13
C LEU A 205 -54.22 -9.09 -2.51
N ARG A 206 -54.13 -10.33 -1.98
CA ARG A 206 -55.29 -11.06 -1.43
C ARG A 206 -55.77 -10.51 -0.07
N ASN A 207 -54.89 -9.87 0.71
CA ASN A 207 -55.21 -9.39 2.06
C ASN A 207 -55.19 -7.85 2.20
N ASP A 208 -54.41 -7.14 1.37
CA ASP A 208 -54.33 -5.68 1.33
C ASP A 208 -54.72 -5.16 -0.05
N HIS A 209 -55.61 -4.16 -0.10
CA HIS A 209 -56.06 -3.55 -1.36
C HIS A 209 -54.94 -2.81 -2.11
N ILE A 210 -53.82 -2.49 -1.43
CA ILE A 210 -52.66 -1.79 -1.97
C ILE A 210 -51.38 -2.47 -1.46
N HIS A 211 -50.46 -2.82 -2.36
CA HIS A 211 -49.15 -3.37 -2.04
C HIS A 211 -48.04 -2.47 -2.57
N ARG A 212 -47.08 -2.10 -1.71
CA ARG A 212 -45.93 -1.24 -2.05
C ARG A 212 -44.64 -1.92 -1.63
N ALA A 213 -43.74 -2.20 -2.58
CA ALA A 213 -42.45 -2.81 -2.27
C ALA A 213 -41.39 -2.55 -3.35
N TRP A 214 -40.12 -2.60 -2.92
CA TRP A 214 -38.97 -2.64 -3.81
C TRP A 214 -38.72 -4.06 -4.32
N TYR A 215 -38.53 -4.18 -5.62
CA TYR A 215 -38.20 -5.43 -6.28
C TYR A 215 -36.87 -5.34 -7.00
N LEU A 216 -36.01 -6.33 -6.77
CA LEU A 216 -34.76 -6.47 -7.51
C LEU A 216 -35.05 -6.85 -8.96
N LEU A 217 -34.33 -6.21 -9.87
CA LEU A 217 -34.36 -6.56 -11.28
C LEU A 217 -33.55 -7.85 -11.52
N GLN A 218 -33.99 -8.64 -12.48
CA GLN A 218 -33.44 -9.94 -12.86
C GLN A 218 -33.19 -10.00 -14.38
N PRO A 219 -32.27 -10.86 -14.84
CA PRO A 219 -32.09 -11.15 -16.26
C PRO A 219 -33.36 -11.74 -16.90
N LYS A 220 -33.50 -11.57 -18.22
CA LYS A 220 -34.67 -12.05 -18.98
C LYS A 220 -34.79 -13.56 -18.91
N GLY A 221 -35.89 -14.06 -18.33
CA GLY A 221 -36.03 -15.50 -18.03
C GLY A 221 -36.38 -16.41 -19.21
N ASN A 222 -35.89 -16.15 -20.43
CA ASN A 222 -36.07 -17.02 -21.60
C ASN A 222 -34.72 -17.45 -22.19
N GLY A 223 -34.23 -18.59 -21.73
CA GLY A 223 -33.10 -19.28 -22.33
C GLY A 223 -32.96 -20.63 -21.65
N THR A 224 -33.13 -21.71 -22.40
CA THR A 224 -32.72 -23.07 -22.02
C THR A 224 -31.46 -23.01 -21.18
N LYS A 225 -31.42 -23.70 -20.02
CA LYS A 225 -30.17 -24.07 -19.36
C LYS A 225 -29.36 -24.90 -20.36
N SER A 226 -28.65 -24.26 -21.28
CA SER A 226 -27.54 -24.89 -21.97
C SER A 226 -26.63 -25.35 -20.84
N LYS A 227 -26.24 -26.63 -20.87
CA LYS A 227 -25.21 -27.13 -19.95
C LYS A 227 -24.09 -26.10 -19.91
N PRO A 228 -23.52 -25.77 -18.74
CA PRO A 228 -22.32 -24.96 -18.70
C PRO A 228 -21.29 -25.71 -19.54
N ASP A 229 -21.02 -25.22 -20.75
CA ASP A 229 -19.78 -25.59 -21.41
C ASP A 229 -18.67 -25.18 -20.45
N ASP A 230 -17.68 -26.04 -20.27
CA ASP A 230 -16.53 -25.80 -19.40
C ASP A 230 -15.72 -24.65 -20.01
N MET A 231 -16.09 -23.42 -19.64
CA MET A 231 -15.53 -22.16 -20.17
C MET A 231 -14.17 -21.82 -19.53
N GLY A 232 -13.68 -22.71 -18.65
CA GLY A 232 -12.46 -22.55 -17.90
C GLY A 232 -12.65 -21.86 -16.55
N SER A 233 -11.54 -21.68 -15.86
CA SER A 233 -11.52 -21.12 -14.51
C SER A 233 -10.43 -20.06 -14.36
N LEU A 234 -10.67 -19.09 -13.48
CA LEU A 234 -9.79 -17.98 -13.18
C LEU A 234 -9.38 -18.04 -11.70
N ARG A 235 -8.09 -18.03 -11.43
CA ARG A 235 -7.51 -17.99 -10.09
C ARG A 235 -7.34 -16.54 -9.65
N LEU A 236 -8.04 -16.17 -8.58
CA LEU A 236 -8.04 -14.82 -8.04
C LEU A 236 -7.66 -14.82 -6.55
N LYS A 237 -6.92 -13.80 -6.13
CA LYS A 237 -6.75 -13.41 -4.73
C LYS A 237 -7.40 -12.04 -4.55
N VAL A 238 -8.46 -11.96 -3.76
CA VAL A 238 -9.20 -10.71 -3.57
C VAL A 238 -9.04 -10.26 -2.12
N THR A 239 -8.69 -9.01 -1.88
CA THR A 239 -8.61 -8.40 -0.55
C THR A 239 -9.35 -7.08 -0.59
N TYR A 240 -10.50 -7.05 0.07
CA TYR A 240 -11.32 -5.85 0.22
C TYR A 240 -11.26 -5.37 1.67
N THR A 241 -11.09 -4.07 1.84
CA THR A 241 -11.04 -3.40 3.15
C THR A 241 -11.86 -2.13 3.03
N GLU A 242 -12.88 -2.01 3.88
CA GLU A 242 -13.72 -0.83 4.03
C GLU A 242 -13.45 -0.27 5.42
N ASP A 243 -12.84 0.90 5.50
CA ASP A 243 -12.45 1.54 6.77
C ASP A 243 -13.58 2.52 7.16
N ASN A 244 -14.40 2.21 8.16
CA ASN A 244 -15.46 3.10 8.65
C ASN A 244 -14.91 4.09 9.67
N VAL A 245 -14.23 5.15 9.21
CA VAL A 245 -13.52 6.05 10.12
C VAL A 245 -14.50 6.95 10.90
N LEU A 246 -14.56 6.76 12.23
CA LEU A 246 -15.22 7.65 13.20
C LEU A 246 -14.46 8.98 13.38
N SER A 247 -15.03 9.89 14.18
CA SER A 247 -14.36 11.16 14.50
C SER A 247 -13.07 10.90 15.31
N SER A 248 -12.06 11.76 15.12
CA SER A 248 -10.75 11.62 15.79
C SER A 248 -10.85 11.48 17.32
N ALA A 249 -11.84 12.13 17.94
CA ALA A 249 -12.06 12.09 19.38
C ALA A 249 -12.26 10.66 19.90
N CYS A 250 -13.03 9.84 19.17
CA CYS A 250 -13.33 8.44 19.53
C CYS A 250 -12.05 7.58 19.61
N TYR A 251 -11.06 7.85 18.77
CA TYR A 251 -9.82 7.06 18.71
C TYR A 251 -8.77 7.42 19.76
N THR A 252 -9.00 8.48 20.55
CA THR A 252 -7.98 9.03 21.46
C THR A 252 -7.48 7.99 22.47
N ALA A 253 -8.39 7.22 23.07
CA ALA A 253 -8.04 6.21 24.07
C ALA A 253 -7.17 5.09 23.49
N LEU A 254 -7.60 4.49 22.38
CA LEU A 254 -6.86 3.42 21.71
C LEU A 254 -5.51 3.91 21.19
N ARG A 255 -5.47 5.11 20.61
CA ARG A 255 -4.23 5.75 20.16
C ARG A 255 -3.25 5.92 21.31
N ASN A 256 -3.70 6.43 22.45
CA ASN A 256 -2.85 6.64 23.63
C ASN A 256 -2.27 5.32 24.16
N LEU A 257 -3.06 4.25 24.19
CA LEU A 257 -2.58 2.91 24.54
C LEU A 257 -1.48 2.44 23.58
N MET A 258 -1.69 2.56 22.27
CA MET A 258 -0.68 2.21 21.27
C MET A 258 0.60 3.02 21.44
N LEU A 259 0.48 4.34 21.64
CA LEU A 259 1.62 5.24 21.83
C LEU A 259 2.40 5.01 23.12
N LYS A 260 1.76 4.47 24.18
CA LYS A 260 2.41 4.07 25.44
C LYS A 260 3.17 2.74 25.35
N SER A 261 2.94 1.95 24.30
CA SER A 261 3.57 0.62 24.15
C SER A 261 5.09 0.56 24.38
N PRO A 262 5.92 1.52 23.92
CA PRO A 262 7.37 1.48 24.17
C PRO A 262 7.77 1.61 25.65
N ASP A 263 6.89 2.20 26.47
CA ASP A 263 7.16 2.48 27.89
C ASP A 263 6.76 1.33 28.81
N VAL A 264 5.93 0.40 28.31
CA VAL A 264 5.49 -0.79 29.07
C VAL A 264 6.64 -1.78 29.22
N LYS A 265 6.81 -2.31 30.44
CA LYS A 265 7.80 -3.34 30.77
C LYS A 265 7.10 -4.48 31.53
N PRO A 266 7.26 -5.75 31.08
CA PRO A 266 7.99 -6.18 29.88
C PRO A 266 7.30 -5.75 28.57
N ILE A 267 8.05 -5.67 27.47
CA ILE A 267 7.49 -5.21 26.18
C ILE A 267 6.41 -6.14 25.63
N SER A 268 6.46 -7.43 26.01
CA SER A 268 5.44 -8.43 25.70
C SER A 268 4.05 -8.07 26.24
N ALA A 269 3.98 -7.32 27.35
CA ALA A 269 2.73 -6.83 27.93
C ALA A 269 2.19 -5.56 27.25
N SER A 270 2.88 -5.00 26.25
CA SER A 270 2.44 -3.78 25.57
C SER A 270 1.31 -4.05 24.58
N ALA A 271 0.43 -3.06 24.39
CA ALA A 271 -0.73 -3.20 23.51
C ALA A 271 -0.34 -3.50 22.04
N ALA A 272 0.72 -2.88 21.55
CA ALA A 272 1.27 -3.17 20.22
C ALA A 272 1.83 -4.60 20.09
N HIS A 273 2.45 -5.14 21.15
CA HIS A 273 2.94 -6.52 21.15
C HIS A 273 1.80 -7.53 21.22
N VAL A 274 0.81 -7.29 22.10
CA VAL A 274 -0.41 -8.09 22.21
C VAL A 274 -1.10 -8.20 20.85
N LEU A 275 -1.27 -7.09 20.12
CA LEU A 275 -1.82 -7.10 18.76
C LEU A 275 -1.04 -8.04 17.83
N GLY A 276 0.29 -7.95 17.84
CA GLY A 276 1.16 -8.80 17.02
C GLY A 276 0.98 -10.29 17.30
N ASP A 277 0.86 -10.68 18.57
CA ASP A 277 0.68 -12.07 18.97
C ASP A 277 -0.72 -12.61 18.62
N ILE A 278 -1.78 -11.83 18.90
CA ILE A 278 -3.16 -12.25 18.58
C ILE A 278 -3.46 -12.27 17.08
N CYS A 279 -2.69 -11.56 16.24
CA CYS A 279 -2.84 -11.58 14.78
C CYS A 279 -1.88 -12.57 14.08
N ARG A 280 -0.90 -13.13 14.81
CA ARG A 280 0.17 -13.97 14.24
C ARG A 280 -0.32 -15.13 13.37
N GLU A 281 -1.42 -15.78 13.73
CA GLU A 281 -1.96 -16.93 12.98
C GLU A 281 -2.94 -16.53 11.87
N SER A 282 -3.70 -15.44 12.06
CA SER A 282 -4.79 -15.07 11.15
C SER A 282 -4.29 -14.28 9.94
N VAL A 283 -3.51 -13.23 10.19
CA VAL A 283 -2.97 -12.31 9.16
C VAL A 283 -1.46 -12.14 9.26
N GLY A 284 -0.79 -12.98 10.07
CA GLY A 284 0.63 -12.82 10.36
C GLY A 284 0.94 -11.48 11.04
N TYR A 285 2.16 -11.02 10.88
CA TYR A 285 2.60 -9.72 11.41
C TYR A 285 2.16 -8.52 10.53
N GLU A 286 1.28 -8.71 9.54
CA GLU A 286 0.80 -7.61 8.69
C GLU A 286 -0.07 -6.60 9.44
N ALA A 287 -0.74 -7.05 10.51
CA ALA A 287 -1.51 -6.20 11.41
C ALA A 287 -0.69 -5.10 12.12
N LEU A 288 0.65 -5.21 12.09
CA LEU A 288 1.55 -4.24 12.73
C LEU A 288 1.88 -3.04 11.83
N LEU A 289 1.58 -3.08 10.53
CA LEU A 289 1.87 -1.95 9.64
C LEU A 289 1.18 -0.65 10.10
N PRO A 290 -0.12 -0.64 10.48
CA PRO A 290 -0.76 0.55 11.06
C PRO A 290 -0.07 1.02 12.35
N VAL A 291 0.36 0.10 13.21
CA VAL A 291 1.09 0.41 14.45
C VAL A 291 2.43 1.08 14.15
N VAL A 292 3.19 0.54 13.19
CA VAL A 292 4.48 1.10 12.75
C VAL A 292 4.28 2.53 12.23
N ARG A 293 3.26 2.76 11.40
CA ARG A 293 2.91 4.09 10.87
C ARG A 293 2.54 5.06 11.99
N LEU A 294 1.67 4.65 12.92
CA LEU A 294 1.24 5.46 14.04
C LEU A 294 2.40 5.86 14.96
N LEU A 295 3.26 4.90 15.33
CA LEU A 295 4.44 5.14 16.16
C LEU A 295 5.49 5.98 15.44
N LEU A 296 5.64 5.81 14.12
CA LEU A 296 6.55 6.60 13.30
C LEU A 296 6.12 8.07 13.28
N HIS A 297 4.84 8.33 13.03
CA HIS A 297 4.27 9.68 13.01
C HIS A 297 4.53 10.44 14.33
N HIS A 298 4.43 9.74 15.47
CA HIS A 298 4.61 10.33 16.79
C HIS A 298 6.06 10.23 17.34
N ASN A 299 7.04 9.83 16.53
CA ASN A 299 8.44 9.62 16.94
C ASN A 299 8.64 8.64 18.11
N ARG A 300 7.73 7.66 18.27
CA ARG A 300 7.79 6.62 19.31
C ARG A 300 8.28 5.27 18.80
N LEU A 301 8.55 5.14 17.49
CA LEU A 301 8.91 3.88 16.86
C LEU A 301 10.27 3.33 17.30
N LEU A 302 11.33 4.16 17.38
CA LEU A 302 12.68 3.68 17.71
C LEU A 302 12.72 2.98 19.09
N PRO A 303 12.21 3.57 20.20
CA PRO A 303 12.15 2.89 21.49
C PRO A 303 11.38 1.56 21.47
N PHE A 304 10.30 1.49 20.68
CA PHE A 304 9.52 0.27 20.49
C PHE A 304 10.35 -0.81 19.80
N LEU A 305 10.92 -0.50 18.63
CA LEU A 305 11.76 -1.41 17.85
C LEU A 305 12.95 -1.93 18.66
N THR A 306 13.61 -1.07 19.41
CA THR A 306 14.71 -1.45 20.31
C THR A 306 14.25 -2.46 21.36
N SER A 307 13.07 -2.26 21.96
CA SER A 307 12.55 -3.14 23.01
C SER A 307 12.13 -4.50 22.46
N VAL A 308 11.41 -4.54 21.34
CA VAL A 308 11.00 -5.83 20.73
C VAL A 308 12.18 -6.61 20.15
N ALA A 309 13.19 -5.92 19.62
CA ALA A 309 14.42 -6.57 19.15
C ALA A 309 15.26 -7.13 20.31
N ALA A 310 15.25 -6.46 21.48
CA ALA A 310 15.90 -6.99 22.68
C ALA A 310 15.21 -8.28 23.16
N LEU A 311 13.88 -8.31 23.18
CA LEU A 311 13.10 -9.52 23.49
C LEU A 311 13.38 -10.69 22.53
N GLU A 312 13.52 -10.41 21.23
CA GLU A 312 13.89 -11.46 20.27
C GLU A 312 15.31 -12.01 20.52
N LEU A 313 16.25 -11.14 20.87
CA LEU A 313 17.63 -11.55 21.19
C LEU A 313 17.71 -12.39 22.47
N GLU A 314 16.91 -12.07 23.50
CA GLU A 314 16.81 -12.88 24.72
C GLU A 314 16.47 -14.35 24.40
N ASN A 315 15.65 -14.58 23.38
CA ASN A 315 15.25 -15.92 22.93
C ASN A 315 16.20 -16.54 21.88
N THR A 316 17.24 -15.81 21.44
CA THR A 316 18.18 -16.27 20.40
C THR A 316 19.40 -16.93 21.03
N GLN A 317 19.62 -18.21 20.73
CA GLN A 317 20.75 -18.99 21.26
C GLN A 317 22.02 -18.89 20.40
N GLU A 318 21.88 -18.85 19.07
CA GLU A 318 23.03 -18.86 18.15
C GLU A 318 23.20 -17.54 17.39
N ALA A 319 24.43 -17.02 17.34
CA ALA A 319 24.76 -15.75 16.69
C ALA A 319 24.51 -15.74 15.16
N ASN A 320 24.51 -16.90 14.51
CA ASN A 320 24.23 -17.09 13.09
C ASN A 320 22.72 -16.98 12.74
N THR A 321 21.81 -16.99 13.73
CA THR A 321 20.35 -16.96 13.51
C THR A 321 19.69 -15.62 13.82
N ILE A 322 20.44 -14.68 14.41
CA ILE A 322 19.97 -13.34 14.79
C ILE A 322 19.22 -12.65 13.65
N PHE A 323 17.96 -12.28 13.90
CA PHE A 323 17.10 -11.53 12.99
C PHE A 323 16.96 -12.15 11.57
N ARG A 324 17.16 -13.46 11.44
CA ARG A 324 16.97 -14.19 10.17
C ARG A 324 15.55 -14.74 9.99
N GLY A 325 14.83 -14.99 11.09
CA GLY A 325 13.47 -15.52 11.06
C GLY A 325 12.39 -14.47 10.86
N ASN A 326 11.15 -14.90 10.63
CA ASN A 326 9.99 -14.01 10.61
C ASN A 326 9.48 -13.83 12.06
N SER A 327 9.67 -12.62 12.59
CA SER A 327 9.32 -12.24 13.95
C SER A 327 8.61 -10.89 13.96
N LEU A 328 8.03 -10.54 15.10
CA LEU A 328 7.43 -9.22 15.33
C LEU A 328 8.46 -8.10 15.06
N ALA A 329 9.66 -8.20 15.65
CA ALA A 329 10.67 -7.16 15.51
C ALA A 329 11.16 -7.03 14.07
N THR A 330 11.45 -8.16 13.41
CA THR A 330 11.93 -8.16 12.03
C THR A 330 10.88 -7.61 11.06
N ARG A 331 9.59 -7.94 11.23
CA ARG A 331 8.52 -7.37 10.41
C ARG A 331 8.35 -5.86 10.63
N CYS A 332 8.35 -5.40 11.89
CA CYS A 332 8.23 -3.97 12.17
C CYS A 332 9.40 -3.16 11.57
N ILE A 333 10.62 -3.71 11.59
CA ILE A 333 11.78 -3.09 10.96
C ILE A 333 11.62 -3.09 9.43
N ASP A 334 11.12 -4.18 8.83
CA ASP A 334 10.88 -4.26 7.38
C ASP A 334 9.87 -3.21 6.91
N ASP A 335 8.75 -3.06 7.62
CA ASP A 335 7.74 -2.06 7.30
C ASP A 335 8.28 -0.63 7.49
N MET A 336 9.06 -0.39 8.55
CA MET A 336 9.76 0.89 8.74
C MET A 336 10.72 1.20 7.59
N MET A 337 11.55 0.24 7.17
CA MET A 337 12.50 0.43 6.08
C MET A 337 11.77 0.69 4.76
N LYS A 338 10.65 0.02 4.48
CA LYS A 338 9.83 0.28 3.29
C LYS A 338 9.27 1.70 3.29
N ILE A 339 8.76 2.16 4.43
CA ILE A 339 8.17 3.49 4.57
C ILE A 339 9.24 4.59 4.45
N VAL A 340 10.27 4.50 5.28
CA VAL A 340 11.32 5.54 5.43
C VAL A 340 12.34 5.48 4.30
N GLY A 341 12.62 4.29 3.79
CA GLY A 341 13.62 4.02 2.76
C GLY A 341 13.12 4.18 1.33
N ARG A 342 11.83 4.47 1.10
CA ARG A 342 11.24 4.56 -0.26
C ARG A 342 12.00 5.54 -1.17
N SER A 343 12.23 6.76 -0.70
CA SER A 343 12.98 7.75 -1.47
C SER A 343 14.44 7.34 -1.66
N TYR A 344 15.06 6.76 -0.62
CA TYR A 344 16.42 6.25 -0.67
C TYR A 344 16.60 5.15 -1.72
N LEU A 345 15.67 4.19 -1.81
CA LEU A 345 15.65 3.17 -2.86
C LEU A 345 15.40 3.77 -4.24
N THR A 346 14.51 4.76 -4.34
CA THR A 346 14.21 5.41 -5.62
C THR A 346 15.47 6.07 -6.20
N VAL A 347 16.20 6.82 -5.39
CA VAL A 347 17.45 7.46 -5.83
C VAL A 347 18.54 6.43 -6.12
N THR A 348 18.63 5.37 -5.32
CA THR A 348 19.74 4.41 -5.38
C THR A 348 19.56 3.37 -6.48
N LEU A 349 18.38 2.78 -6.60
CA LEU A 349 18.11 1.63 -7.47
C LEU A 349 17.37 1.99 -8.75
N LYS A 350 16.48 3.00 -8.76
CA LYS A 350 15.66 3.29 -9.96
C LYS A 350 16.49 3.56 -11.22
N PRO A 351 17.61 4.31 -11.19
CA PRO A 351 18.43 4.54 -12.38
C PRO A 351 19.03 3.25 -12.95
N VAL A 352 19.63 2.42 -12.11
CA VAL A 352 20.24 1.15 -12.54
C VAL A 352 19.19 0.13 -12.98
N LEU A 353 18.02 0.10 -12.32
CA LEU A 353 16.90 -0.73 -12.76
C LEU A 353 16.38 -0.27 -14.12
N ASN A 354 16.20 1.03 -14.35
CA ASN A 354 15.77 1.51 -15.68
C ASN A 354 16.73 1.07 -16.78
N GLU A 355 18.04 1.16 -16.55
CA GLU A 355 19.04 0.68 -17.51
C GLU A 355 18.93 -0.83 -17.76
N ILE A 356 18.73 -1.65 -16.71
CA ILE A 356 18.54 -3.10 -16.86
C ILE A 356 17.31 -3.38 -17.75
N PHE A 357 16.21 -2.66 -17.52
CA PHE A 357 14.99 -2.84 -18.30
C PHE A 357 15.10 -2.34 -19.75
N GLU A 358 15.83 -1.24 -19.98
CA GLU A 358 16.05 -0.70 -21.32
C GLU A 358 16.99 -1.59 -22.15
N SER A 359 18.01 -2.16 -21.50
CA SER A 359 18.98 -3.01 -22.19
C SER A 359 18.51 -4.45 -22.42
N ASN A 360 17.63 -4.96 -21.55
CA ASN A 360 17.00 -6.29 -21.62
C ASN A 360 17.94 -7.43 -22.05
N LYS A 361 19.16 -7.49 -21.50
CA LYS A 361 20.12 -8.54 -21.84
C LYS A 361 19.80 -9.85 -21.12
N THR A 362 19.92 -10.96 -21.83
CA THR A 362 19.78 -12.31 -21.28
C THR A 362 20.88 -12.57 -20.24
N CYS A 363 20.47 -13.09 -19.10
CA CYS A 363 21.35 -13.44 -17.98
C CYS A 363 21.13 -14.89 -17.53
N GLU A 364 20.50 -15.74 -18.34
CA GLU A 364 20.24 -17.14 -17.98
C GLU A 364 21.55 -17.93 -17.97
N ILE A 365 21.80 -18.60 -16.86
CA ILE A 365 23.03 -19.35 -16.58
C ILE A 365 22.73 -20.81 -16.21
N ASP A 366 21.45 -21.17 -16.08
CA ASP A 366 21.02 -22.55 -15.83
C ASP A 366 21.05 -23.34 -17.15
N PRO A 367 21.92 -24.35 -17.30
CA PRO A 367 22.07 -25.10 -18.55
C PRO A 367 20.76 -25.74 -19.06
N VAL A 368 19.81 -26.02 -18.15
CA VAL A 368 18.54 -26.67 -18.50
C VAL A 368 17.51 -25.67 -19.05
N LYS A 369 17.71 -24.36 -18.83
CA LYS A 369 16.76 -23.29 -19.20
C LYS A 369 17.23 -22.43 -20.37
N LEU A 370 18.41 -22.71 -20.91
CA LEU A 370 18.95 -22.02 -22.07
C LEU A 370 18.13 -22.35 -23.32
N LYS A 371 17.88 -21.33 -24.14
CA LYS A 371 17.27 -21.51 -25.46
C LYS A 371 18.34 -21.94 -26.46
N GLU A 372 17.94 -22.60 -27.55
CA GLU A 372 18.86 -22.94 -28.65
C GLU A 372 19.49 -21.65 -29.21
N GLY A 373 20.83 -21.54 -29.12
CA GLY A 373 21.59 -20.35 -29.54
C GLY A 373 22.07 -19.43 -28.41
N ASP A 374 21.66 -19.66 -27.16
CA ASP A 374 22.17 -18.89 -26.01
C ASP A 374 23.63 -19.23 -25.70
N ASN A 375 24.41 -18.21 -25.32
CA ASN A 375 25.80 -18.35 -24.91
C ASN A 375 25.94 -18.10 -23.39
N VAL A 376 26.33 -19.13 -22.64
CA VAL A 376 26.41 -19.09 -21.16
C VAL A 376 27.47 -18.11 -20.69
N GLU A 377 28.60 -18.06 -21.38
CA GLU A 377 29.72 -17.18 -21.04
C GLU A 377 29.31 -15.71 -21.17
N VAL A 378 28.65 -15.35 -22.27
CA VAL A 378 28.11 -13.99 -22.48
C VAL A 378 27.01 -13.66 -21.47
N ASN A 379 26.08 -14.58 -21.20
CA ASN A 379 25.03 -14.38 -20.19
C ASN A 379 25.61 -14.19 -18.78
N LYS A 380 26.70 -14.90 -18.45
CA LYS A 380 27.42 -14.75 -17.20
C LYS A 380 28.12 -13.40 -17.10
N GLU A 381 28.76 -12.93 -18.17
CA GLU A 381 29.36 -11.58 -18.21
C GLU A 381 28.31 -10.49 -18.07
N ASN A 382 27.16 -10.62 -18.73
CA ASN A 382 26.01 -9.72 -18.58
C ASN A 382 25.55 -9.66 -17.12
N LEU A 383 25.33 -10.82 -16.49
CA LEU A 383 24.93 -10.92 -15.09
C LEU A 383 25.96 -10.28 -14.15
N GLN A 384 27.25 -10.56 -14.36
CA GLN A 384 28.33 -9.95 -13.59
C GLN A 384 28.34 -8.43 -13.73
N GLY A 385 28.16 -7.91 -14.95
CA GLY A 385 28.05 -6.48 -15.21
C GLY A 385 26.91 -5.81 -14.46
N TYR A 386 25.70 -6.39 -14.51
CA TYR A 386 24.55 -5.86 -13.77
C TYR A 386 24.71 -5.95 -12.26
N VAL A 387 25.17 -7.09 -11.74
CA VAL A 387 25.42 -7.26 -10.29
C VAL A 387 26.46 -6.25 -9.82
N GLN A 388 27.56 -6.07 -10.55
CA GLN A 388 28.61 -5.12 -10.18
C GLN A 388 28.07 -3.67 -10.16
N LYS A 389 27.25 -3.29 -11.15
CA LYS A 389 26.60 -1.97 -11.17
C LYS A 389 25.70 -1.79 -9.96
N VAL A 390 24.73 -2.69 -9.76
CA VAL A 390 23.79 -2.62 -8.62
C VAL A 390 24.54 -2.56 -7.28
N PHE A 391 25.55 -3.41 -7.10
CA PHE A 391 26.36 -3.44 -5.89
C PHE A 391 27.16 -2.14 -5.68
N THR A 392 27.68 -1.53 -6.76
CA THR A 392 28.41 -0.26 -6.70
C THR A 392 27.48 0.89 -6.27
N PHE A 393 26.29 1.00 -6.85
CA PHE A 393 25.29 1.99 -6.44
C PHE A 393 24.88 1.81 -4.97
N ILE A 394 24.64 0.57 -4.52
CA ILE A 394 24.29 0.27 -3.13
C ILE A 394 25.43 0.70 -2.18
N THR A 395 26.68 0.30 -2.44
CA THR A 395 27.80 0.60 -1.54
C THR A 395 28.14 2.10 -1.48
N GLN A 396 27.98 2.83 -2.59
CA GLN A 396 28.19 4.27 -2.65
C GLN A 396 27.04 5.08 -2.02
N SER A 397 25.86 4.48 -1.85
CA SER A 397 24.68 5.16 -1.28
C SER A 397 24.71 5.29 0.25
N SER A 398 25.66 4.67 0.95
CA SER A 398 25.73 4.58 2.42
C SER A 398 25.58 5.92 3.17
N SER A 399 26.09 7.02 2.63
CA SER A 399 26.01 8.36 3.24
C SER A 399 24.63 9.02 3.11
N SER A 400 23.77 8.52 2.22
CA SER A 400 22.41 9.01 1.97
C SER A 400 21.33 8.19 2.70
N CYS A 401 21.74 7.20 3.50
CA CYS A 401 20.83 6.34 4.26
C CYS A 401 20.02 7.19 5.26
N PRO A 402 18.68 7.01 5.34
CA PRO A 402 17.83 7.79 6.23
C PRO A 402 18.28 7.73 7.71
N PRO A 403 18.21 8.85 8.46
CA PRO A 403 18.67 8.91 9.85
C PRO A 403 18.01 7.87 10.77
N LEU A 404 16.69 7.69 10.66
CA LEU A 404 15.96 6.73 11.49
C LEU A 404 16.43 5.28 11.24
N MET A 405 16.66 4.89 9.99
CA MET A 405 17.23 3.58 9.66
C MET A 405 18.62 3.42 10.29
N CYS A 406 19.46 4.47 10.21
CA CYS A 406 20.78 4.47 10.86
C CYS A 406 20.70 4.30 12.38
N ASP A 407 19.70 4.93 13.04
CA ASP A 407 19.50 4.84 14.48
C ASP A 407 19.01 3.44 14.89
N VAL A 408 18.08 2.85 14.14
CA VAL A 408 17.63 1.46 14.37
C VAL A 408 18.79 0.49 14.19
N PHE A 409 19.53 0.59 13.09
CA PHE A 409 20.70 -0.25 12.87
C PHE A 409 21.74 -0.09 13.98
N ARG A 410 21.98 1.13 14.49
CA ARG A 410 22.84 1.35 15.67
C ARG A 410 22.38 0.51 16.84
N SER A 411 21.09 0.62 17.17
CA SER A 411 20.50 -0.07 18.31
C SER A 411 20.65 -1.58 18.17
N LEU A 412 20.36 -2.14 16.99
CA LEU A 412 20.49 -3.57 16.73
C LEU A 412 21.93 -4.06 16.92
N ARG A 413 22.92 -3.30 16.46
CA ARG A 413 24.34 -3.64 16.68
C ARG A 413 24.72 -3.65 18.15
N GLN A 414 24.32 -2.61 18.88
CA GLN A 414 24.63 -2.48 20.30
C GLN A 414 23.99 -3.62 21.11
N LEU A 415 22.73 -3.96 20.81
CA LEU A 415 22.04 -5.08 21.43
C LEU A 415 22.73 -6.41 21.11
N ALA A 416 23.05 -6.67 19.84
CA ALA A 416 23.71 -7.91 19.41
C ALA A 416 25.12 -8.06 20.03
N SER A 417 25.92 -7.00 20.05
CA SER A 417 27.24 -7.00 20.70
C SER A 417 27.18 -7.20 22.20
N LYS A 418 26.13 -6.70 22.86
CA LYS A 418 25.92 -6.90 24.29
C LYS A 418 25.53 -8.35 24.59
N HIS A 419 24.70 -8.96 23.75
CA HIS A 419 24.21 -10.33 23.93
C HIS A 419 25.27 -11.38 23.56
N PHE A 420 26.06 -11.14 22.52
CA PHE A 420 27.13 -12.04 22.06
C PHE A 420 28.50 -11.33 22.08
N PRO A 421 29.06 -11.03 23.25
CA PRO A 421 30.32 -10.29 23.36
C PRO A 421 31.54 -11.06 22.83
N ALA A 422 31.45 -12.39 22.76
CA ALA A 422 32.52 -13.27 22.29
C ALA A 422 32.71 -13.25 20.75
N ASP A 423 31.71 -12.78 19.98
CA ASP A 423 31.79 -12.67 18.52
C ASP A 423 31.77 -11.20 18.09
N PRO A 424 32.94 -10.59 17.79
CA PRO A 424 33.01 -9.20 17.35
C PRO A 424 32.27 -8.94 16.04
N HIS A 425 31.95 -9.96 15.26
CA HIS A 425 31.31 -9.80 13.96
C HIS A 425 29.78 -9.84 14.02
N VAL A 426 29.21 -10.24 15.17
CA VAL A 426 27.76 -10.29 15.39
C VAL A 426 27.08 -8.93 15.12
N GLN A 427 27.80 -7.84 15.37
CA GLN A 427 27.34 -6.49 15.09
C GLN A 427 27.10 -6.23 13.60
N TYR A 428 27.77 -6.96 12.70
CA TYR A 428 27.57 -6.81 11.26
C TYR A 428 26.49 -7.77 10.77
N SER A 429 26.48 -9.01 11.27
CA SER A 429 25.47 -10.00 10.87
C SER A 429 24.05 -9.56 11.26
N ALA A 430 23.88 -8.94 12.44
CA ALA A 430 22.58 -8.46 12.93
C ALA A 430 21.92 -7.39 12.05
N VAL A 431 22.71 -6.63 11.27
CA VAL A 431 22.19 -5.59 10.37
C VAL A 431 22.16 -6.07 8.91
N SER A 432 23.00 -7.04 8.56
CA SER A 432 23.17 -7.48 7.17
C SER A 432 21.90 -8.06 6.56
N SER A 433 21.13 -8.84 7.34
CA SER A 433 19.85 -9.37 6.89
C SER A 433 18.87 -8.26 6.52
N PHE A 434 18.79 -7.19 7.32
CA PHE A 434 17.92 -6.07 7.03
C PHE A 434 18.35 -5.31 5.77
N VAL A 435 19.63 -4.95 5.67
CA VAL A 435 20.14 -4.12 4.56
C VAL A 435 20.12 -4.88 3.24
N PHE A 436 20.70 -6.08 3.18
CA PHE A 436 20.85 -6.82 1.93
C PHE A 436 19.66 -7.72 1.66
N LEU A 437 19.26 -8.56 2.61
CA LEU A 437 18.26 -9.60 2.36
C LEU A 437 16.83 -9.03 2.32
N ARG A 438 16.46 -8.15 3.26
CA ARG A 438 15.08 -7.68 3.44
C ARG A 438 14.78 -6.33 2.77
N PHE A 439 15.82 -5.55 2.44
CA PHE A 439 15.66 -4.23 1.84
C PHE A 439 16.13 -4.19 0.37
N PHE A 440 17.43 -4.16 0.11
CA PHE A 440 17.94 -3.99 -1.26
C PHE A 440 17.61 -5.17 -2.18
N ALA A 441 17.82 -6.42 -1.74
CA ALA A 441 17.58 -7.58 -2.61
C ALA A 441 16.09 -7.77 -2.92
N VAL A 442 15.19 -7.53 -1.95
CA VAL A 442 13.74 -7.59 -2.21
C VAL A 442 13.32 -6.45 -3.13
N ALA A 443 13.89 -5.25 -2.98
CA ALA A 443 13.61 -4.13 -3.88
C ALA A 443 14.08 -4.37 -5.33
N VAL A 444 15.18 -5.11 -5.52
CA VAL A 444 15.63 -5.56 -6.85
C VAL A 444 14.73 -6.67 -7.39
N LEU A 445 14.34 -7.64 -6.56
CA LEU A 445 13.50 -8.77 -6.95
C LEU A 445 12.09 -8.32 -7.35
N SER A 446 11.52 -7.39 -6.58
CA SER A 446 10.13 -6.95 -6.71
C SER A 446 10.04 -5.42 -6.72
N PRO A 447 10.53 -4.76 -7.80
CA PRO A 447 10.63 -3.30 -7.86
C PRO A 447 9.27 -2.59 -7.82
N HIS A 448 8.19 -3.26 -8.23
CA HIS A 448 6.82 -2.74 -8.16
C HIS A 448 6.35 -2.55 -6.71
N THR A 449 6.66 -3.48 -5.80
CA THR A 449 6.26 -3.41 -4.38
C THR A 449 6.86 -2.20 -3.67
N PHE A 450 8.02 -1.74 -4.13
CA PHE A 450 8.72 -0.55 -3.63
C PHE A 450 8.43 0.71 -4.47
N GLN A 451 7.51 0.62 -5.43
CA GLN A 451 7.11 1.72 -6.33
C GLN A 451 8.28 2.30 -7.14
N LEU A 452 9.29 1.48 -7.40
CA LEU A 452 10.40 1.84 -8.30
C LEU A 452 9.95 1.79 -9.77
N ARG A 453 8.92 0.97 -10.05
CA ARG A 453 8.27 0.80 -11.36
C ARG A 453 6.76 0.71 -11.18
N SER A 454 6.01 1.16 -12.19
CA SER A 454 4.54 1.10 -12.23
C SER A 454 4.00 -0.28 -12.65
N HIS A 455 4.79 -1.08 -13.34
CA HIS A 455 4.38 -2.37 -13.88
C HIS A 455 5.34 -3.49 -13.47
N HIS A 456 4.82 -4.71 -13.38
CA HIS A 456 5.64 -5.91 -13.19
C HIS A 456 6.60 -6.11 -14.38
N PRO A 457 7.83 -6.61 -14.13
CA PRO A 457 8.72 -7.05 -15.18
C PRO A 457 8.11 -8.23 -15.93
N ASP A 458 8.38 -8.31 -17.22
CA ASP A 458 8.16 -9.49 -18.05
C ASP A 458 8.98 -10.69 -17.53
N PRO A 459 8.64 -11.93 -17.92
CA PRO A 459 9.27 -13.14 -17.37
C PRO A 459 10.81 -13.17 -17.52
N GLU A 460 11.35 -12.64 -18.62
CA GLU A 460 12.79 -12.62 -18.89
C GLU A 460 13.51 -11.64 -17.95
N ILE A 461 13.01 -10.41 -17.84
CA ILE A 461 13.56 -9.44 -16.89
C ILE A 461 13.37 -9.92 -15.44
N SER A 462 12.21 -10.51 -15.11
CA SER A 462 11.94 -11.07 -13.78
C SER A 462 12.96 -12.13 -13.40
N ARG A 463 13.35 -12.99 -14.36
CA ARG A 463 14.41 -13.98 -14.19
C ARG A 463 15.78 -13.31 -13.96
N THR A 464 16.14 -12.31 -14.75
CA THR A 464 17.38 -11.53 -14.59
C THR A 464 17.44 -10.86 -13.22
N LEU A 465 16.38 -10.17 -12.80
CA LEU A 465 16.28 -9.54 -11.47
C LEU A 465 16.37 -10.56 -10.34
N THR A 466 15.80 -11.75 -10.52
CA THR A 466 15.92 -12.85 -9.56
C THR A 466 17.37 -13.29 -9.38
N LEU A 467 18.11 -13.44 -10.48
CA LEU A 467 19.54 -13.81 -10.43
C LEU A 467 20.36 -12.71 -9.75
N ILE A 468 20.16 -11.45 -10.13
CA ILE A 468 20.83 -10.30 -9.51
C ILE A 468 20.52 -10.27 -8.00
N SER A 469 19.24 -10.37 -7.62
CA SER A 469 18.81 -10.37 -6.22
C SER A 469 19.47 -11.50 -5.43
N LYS A 470 19.48 -12.73 -5.93
CA LYS A 470 20.14 -13.88 -5.27
C LYS A 470 21.64 -13.67 -5.09
N THR A 471 22.32 -13.10 -6.08
CA THR A 471 23.75 -12.78 -5.97
C THR A 471 23.98 -11.70 -4.92
N ILE A 472 23.16 -10.63 -4.88
CA ILE A 472 23.25 -9.58 -3.86
C ILE A 472 23.00 -10.13 -2.44
N GLN A 473 22.01 -11.01 -2.25
CA GLN A 473 21.77 -11.71 -0.98
C GLN A 473 22.97 -12.54 -0.54
N SER A 474 23.61 -13.24 -1.49
CA SER A 474 24.80 -14.06 -1.21
C SER A 474 26.00 -13.19 -0.83
N LEU A 475 26.16 -12.02 -1.47
CA LEU A 475 27.19 -11.04 -1.11
C LEU A 475 26.97 -10.45 0.29
N GLY A 476 25.72 -10.31 0.72
CA GLY A 476 25.30 -9.90 2.06
C GLY A 476 25.25 -11.04 3.09
N SER A 477 25.64 -12.25 2.72
CA SER A 477 25.69 -13.41 3.62
C SER A 477 27.05 -13.52 4.32
N TRP A 478 27.06 -14.12 5.52
CA TRP A 478 28.21 -14.22 6.42
C TRP A 478 29.54 -14.59 5.74
N GLY A 479 29.56 -15.65 4.91
CA GLY A 479 30.77 -16.13 4.25
C GLY A 479 31.45 -15.11 3.32
N SER A 480 30.69 -14.12 2.82
CA SER A 480 31.18 -13.01 2.01
C SER A 480 31.52 -11.77 2.85
N LEU A 481 30.76 -11.51 3.94
CA LEU A 481 31.01 -10.40 4.88
C LEU A 481 32.42 -10.44 5.51
N SER A 482 32.94 -11.65 5.76
CA SER A 482 34.25 -11.80 6.38
C SER A 482 35.39 -11.34 5.45
N LYS A 483 35.16 -11.32 4.13
CA LYS A 483 36.17 -11.05 3.11
C LYS A 483 36.06 -9.66 2.47
N ASN A 484 34.86 -9.06 2.43
CA ASN A 484 34.62 -7.84 1.66
C ASN A 484 34.58 -6.55 2.53
N LYS A 485 35.59 -5.68 2.37
CA LYS A 485 35.72 -4.41 3.12
C LYS A 485 34.61 -3.40 2.79
N LEU A 486 34.10 -3.37 1.56
CA LEU A 486 33.02 -2.46 1.15
C LEU A 486 31.69 -2.85 1.78
N VAL A 487 31.39 -4.16 1.82
CA VAL A 487 30.22 -4.70 2.53
C VAL A 487 30.29 -4.32 4.01
N ARG A 488 31.46 -4.50 4.65
CA ARG A 488 31.66 -4.06 6.03
C ARG A 488 31.44 -2.56 6.16
N GLN A 489 32.02 -1.72 5.32
CA GLN A 489 31.79 -0.26 5.38
C GLN A 489 30.31 0.12 5.27
N LEU A 490 29.56 -0.53 4.38
CA LEU A 490 28.13 -0.35 4.26
C LEU A 490 27.41 -0.80 5.54
N LEU A 491 27.75 -1.94 6.15
CA LEU A 491 27.10 -2.43 7.38
C LEU A 491 27.57 -1.71 8.64
N VAL A 492 28.74 -1.08 8.59
CA VAL A 492 29.27 -0.25 9.64
C VAL A 492 28.48 1.06 9.69
N ILE A 493 27.63 1.44 8.71
CA ILE A 493 26.88 2.72 8.59
C ILE A 493 27.24 3.61 9.76
N ARG A 494 28.42 4.24 9.65
CA ARG A 494 29.07 4.83 10.82
C ARG A 494 28.10 5.85 11.35
N CYS A 495 27.59 5.53 12.53
CA CYS A 495 26.41 6.14 13.10
C CYS A 495 26.50 7.65 13.31
N VAL A 496 27.72 8.17 13.32
CA VAL A 496 28.04 9.57 13.09
C VAL A 496 29.40 9.51 12.38
N HIS A 497 29.44 9.25 11.07
CA HIS A 497 30.70 9.44 10.36
C HIS A 497 30.94 10.93 10.28
N MET A 498 32.08 11.41 10.76
CA MET A 498 32.56 12.72 10.36
C MET A 498 32.90 12.63 8.88
N ILE A 499 31.94 12.96 8.02
CA ILE A 499 32.07 12.91 6.56
C ILE A 499 33.01 14.02 6.12
N PHE A 500 32.91 15.18 6.79
CA PHE A 500 33.68 16.35 6.44
C PHE A 500 33.99 17.17 7.68
N ASN A 501 35.23 17.63 7.84
CA ASN A 501 35.62 18.56 8.89
C ASN A 501 36.75 19.45 8.40
N ARG A 502 36.40 20.67 7.98
CA ARG A 502 37.36 21.62 7.43
C ARG A 502 37.09 23.03 7.95
N GLU A 503 38.11 23.85 7.81
CA GLU A 503 38.05 25.25 8.16
C GLU A 503 37.38 26.07 7.05
N VAL A 504 36.45 26.95 7.43
CA VAL A 504 35.67 27.78 6.52
C VAL A 504 35.47 29.17 7.12
N HIS A 505 35.03 30.14 6.31
CA HIS A 505 34.53 31.41 6.83
C HIS A 505 33.00 31.43 6.79
N LYS A 506 32.34 31.37 7.95
CA LYS A 506 30.87 31.48 8.03
C LYS A 506 30.45 32.91 8.30
N ARG A 507 29.34 33.35 7.72
CA ARG A 507 28.67 34.61 8.11
C ARG A 507 27.94 34.44 9.44
N ALA A 508 27.98 35.44 10.30
CA ALA A 508 27.14 35.48 11.50
C ALA A 508 25.65 35.59 11.11
N GLN A 509 24.80 34.71 11.64
CA GLN A 509 23.37 34.64 11.33
C GLN A 509 22.53 35.70 12.07
N GLY A 510 23.15 36.51 12.94
CA GLY A 510 22.46 37.62 13.62
C GLY A 510 21.37 37.19 14.61
N ARG A 511 21.58 36.10 15.36
CA ARG A 511 20.65 35.62 16.39
C ARG A 511 20.47 36.59 17.59
N LYS A 512 21.33 37.61 17.72
CA LYS A 512 21.22 38.68 18.72
C LYS A 512 20.73 39.97 18.04
N ARG A 513 19.79 40.70 18.67
CA ARG A 513 19.21 41.95 18.13
C ARG A 513 20.25 43.03 17.78
N ILE A 514 21.41 43.06 18.46
CA ILE A 514 22.44 44.09 18.28
C ILE A 514 23.81 43.43 18.05
N GLY A 515 24.06 42.94 16.83
CA GLY A 515 25.34 42.29 16.50
C GLY A 515 25.77 42.46 15.04
N LYS A 516 27.05 42.82 14.83
CA LYS A 516 27.65 42.96 13.50
C LYS A 516 27.65 41.60 12.75
N LYS A 517 27.06 41.57 11.54
CA LYS A 517 26.95 40.38 10.67
C LYS A 517 28.25 40.12 9.88
N ASN A 518 29.34 39.85 10.60
CA ASN A 518 30.68 39.63 10.01
C ASN A 518 30.94 38.15 9.68
N PHE A 519 31.89 37.91 8.77
CA PHE A 519 32.44 36.58 8.51
C PHE A 519 33.45 36.20 9.59
N LYS A 520 33.37 34.96 10.07
CA LYS A 520 34.29 34.42 11.09
C LYS A 520 34.79 33.05 10.66
N LYS A 521 36.09 32.87 10.83
CA LYS A 521 36.79 31.60 10.62
C LYS A 521 36.31 30.55 11.62
N ARG A 522 35.85 29.40 11.15
CA ARG A 522 35.23 28.33 11.96
C ARG A 522 35.57 26.97 11.39
N TRP A 523 35.59 25.96 12.25
CA TRP A 523 35.63 24.57 11.84
C TRP A 523 34.20 24.10 11.59
N LEU A 524 33.88 23.76 10.35
CA LEU A 524 32.58 23.21 9.97
C LEU A 524 32.72 21.69 9.91
N ARG A 525 31.80 20.99 10.56
CA ARG A 525 31.76 19.54 10.68
C ARG A 525 30.44 19.03 10.12
N VAL A 526 30.50 18.07 9.21
CA VAL A 526 29.34 17.37 8.66
C VAL A 526 29.40 15.92 9.07
N THR A 527 28.24 15.44 9.48
CA THR A 527 27.95 14.03 9.72
C THR A 527 26.67 13.67 8.97
N ASN A 528 26.27 12.41 9.01
CA ASN A 528 24.97 11.97 8.49
C ASN A 528 23.78 12.42 9.37
N GLN A 529 24.02 12.99 10.56
CA GLN A 529 22.96 13.41 11.48
C GLN A 529 22.90 14.92 11.69
N GLU A 530 24.05 15.59 11.65
CA GLU A 530 24.17 17.02 11.91
C GLU A 530 25.28 17.69 11.08
N LEU A 531 25.05 18.96 10.79
CA LEU A 531 26.02 19.97 10.40
C LEU A 531 26.29 20.88 11.61
N SER A 532 27.50 20.89 12.12
CA SER A 532 27.89 21.71 13.27
C SER A 532 29.08 22.61 12.95
N TYR A 533 29.19 23.75 13.65
CA TYR A 533 30.37 24.61 13.54
C TYR A 533 30.98 24.98 14.90
N HIS A 534 32.31 25.02 14.94
CA HIS A 534 33.10 25.11 16.15
C HIS A 534 34.08 26.29 16.07
N LYS A 535 34.46 26.86 17.22
CA LYS A 535 35.53 27.89 17.27
C LYS A 535 36.87 27.30 16.81
N GLN A 536 37.17 26.09 17.25
CA GLN A 536 38.42 25.37 17.01
C GLN A 536 38.10 23.89 16.83
N LYS A 537 39.01 23.15 16.17
CA LYS A 537 38.88 21.70 15.94
C LYS A 537 38.75 20.96 17.28
N GLY A 538 37.75 20.10 17.40
CA GLY A 538 37.56 19.24 18.59
C GLY A 538 36.95 19.91 19.83
N LYS A 539 36.56 21.19 19.77
CA LYS A 539 35.83 21.88 20.85
C LYS A 539 34.31 21.73 20.70
N GLU A 540 33.54 22.15 21.69
CA GLU A 540 32.08 22.14 21.64
C GLU A 540 31.51 22.91 20.43
N ALA A 541 30.38 22.43 19.92
CA ALA A 541 29.68 23.06 18.82
C ALA A 541 29.07 24.40 19.27
N LEU A 542 29.33 25.46 18.52
CA LEU A 542 28.63 26.74 18.71
C LEU A 542 27.18 26.67 18.25
N CYS A 543 26.90 25.78 17.31
CA CYS A 543 25.58 25.50 16.80
C CYS A 543 25.63 24.14 16.11
N VAL A 544 24.52 23.43 16.26
CA VAL A 544 24.23 22.17 15.59
C VAL A 544 23.00 22.39 14.73
N ILE A 545 23.07 22.02 13.47
CA ILE A 545 21.98 22.01 12.50
C ILE A 545 21.72 20.55 12.18
N PRO A 546 20.62 19.94 12.65
CA PRO A 546 20.27 18.59 12.27
C PRO A 546 20.20 18.45 10.74
N VAL A 547 20.80 17.41 10.17
CA VAL A 547 20.81 17.17 8.71
C VAL A 547 19.38 17.18 8.19
N LYS A 548 18.43 16.56 8.90
CA LYS A 548 16.99 16.54 8.55
C LYS A 548 16.36 17.93 8.36
N ASN A 549 16.96 19.00 8.90
CA ASN A 549 16.47 20.38 8.78
C ASN A 549 17.08 21.13 7.58
N ILE A 550 18.00 20.51 6.85
CA ILE A 550 18.60 21.09 5.64
C ILE A 550 17.61 20.94 4.49
N LEU A 551 17.13 22.08 3.97
CA LEU A 551 16.12 22.17 2.92
C LEU A 551 16.74 22.28 1.52
N SER A 552 17.91 22.88 1.40
CA SER A 552 18.73 22.86 0.18
C SER A 552 20.16 23.34 0.46
N VAL A 553 21.09 23.02 -0.43
CA VAL A 553 22.50 23.42 -0.36
C VAL A 553 22.92 23.88 -1.74
N GLU A 554 23.23 25.17 -1.88
CA GLU A 554 23.37 25.77 -3.21
C GLU A 554 24.55 26.73 -3.27
N LYS A 555 25.11 26.89 -4.46
CA LYS A 555 26.14 27.89 -4.74
C LYS A 555 25.55 29.30 -4.70
N LEU A 556 26.30 30.26 -4.18
CA LEU A 556 25.93 31.68 -4.21
C LEU A 556 26.62 32.40 -5.37
N GLU A 557 25.95 33.43 -5.89
CA GLU A 557 26.56 34.38 -6.81
C GLU A 557 27.64 35.21 -6.09
N GLU A 558 28.75 35.51 -6.78
CA GLU A 558 29.89 36.22 -6.18
C GLU A 558 29.50 37.64 -5.70
N SER A 559 28.56 38.26 -6.43
CA SER A 559 27.98 39.58 -6.12
C SER A 559 27.17 39.61 -4.83
N ALA A 560 26.72 38.45 -4.30
CA ALA A 560 25.90 38.40 -3.09
C ALA A 560 26.63 38.97 -1.86
N PHE A 561 27.95 38.80 -1.79
CA PHE A 561 28.80 39.31 -0.71
C PHE A 561 30.14 39.88 -1.21
N ASN A 562 30.31 40.03 -2.53
CA ASN A 562 31.60 40.31 -3.18
C ASN A 562 32.70 39.34 -2.72
N ARG A 563 32.36 38.04 -2.67
CA ARG A 563 33.25 36.96 -2.24
C ARG A 563 33.11 35.75 -3.16
N LYS A 564 34.25 35.18 -3.57
CA LYS A 564 34.30 33.92 -4.34
C LYS A 564 34.13 32.70 -3.43
N ASN A 565 33.82 31.55 -4.04
CA ASN A 565 33.75 30.25 -3.35
C ASN A 565 32.70 30.19 -2.23
N MET A 566 31.58 30.86 -2.47
CA MET A 566 30.47 30.98 -1.53
C MET A 566 29.39 29.93 -1.83
N PHE A 567 28.87 29.33 -0.77
CA PHE A 567 27.68 28.50 -0.81
C PHE A 567 26.77 28.80 0.37
N GLN A 568 25.53 28.36 0.28
CA GLN A 568 24.53 28.49 1.34
C GLN A 568 23.93 27.15 1.71
N VAL A 569 23.66 26.98 3.01
CA VAL A 569 22.85 25.88 3.53
C VAL A 569 21.52 26.49 3.98
N ILE A 570 20.46 26.16 3.27
CA ILE A 570 19.10 26.65 3.52
C ILE A 570 18.44 25.73 4.53
N GLN A 571 17.83 26.33 5.56
CA GLN A 571 17.14 25.66 6.66
C GLN A 571 15.95 26.53 7.10
N SER A 572 15.04 25.97 7.89
CA SER A 572 13.79 26.61 8.32
C SER A 572 13.97 27.91 9.12
N GLU A 573 15.08 28.10 9.84
CA GLU A 573 15.34 29.35 10.57
C GLU A 573 15.90 30.46 9.68
N LYS A 574 17.21 30.37 9.36
CA LYS A 574 17.95 31.35 8.54
C LYS A 574 19.04 30.64 7.76
N PRO A 575 19.26 31.01 6.49
CA PRO A 575 20.31 30.42 5.68
C PRO A 575 21.69 30.63 6.33
N LEU A 576 22.51 29.60 6.26
CA LEU A 576 23.89 29.62 6.69
C LEU A 576 24.77 29.89 5.46
N TYR A 577 25.38 31.06 5.41
CA TYR A 577 26.32 31.44 4.34
C TYR A 577 27.76 31.08 4.71
N VAL A 578 28.45 30.40 3.81
CA VAL A 578 29.79 29.85 4.03
C VAL A 578 30.68 30.11 2.84
N GLN A 579 31.92 30.50 3.12
CA GLN A 579 33.00 30.59 2.14
C GLN A 579 33.98 29.42 2.34
N ALA A 580 34.21 28.62 1.30
CA ALA A 580 35.23 27.57 1.29
C ALA A 580 36.60 28.14 0.85
N GLY A 581 37.67 27.34 0.99
CA GLY A 581 39.02 27.77 0.61
C GLY A 581 39.19 27.99 -0.89
N ASN A 582 38.51 27.18 -1.70
CA ASN A 582 38.56 27.23 -3.16
C ASN A 582 37.28 26.65 -3.80
N CYS A 583 37.22 26.65 -5.13
CA CYS A 583 36.06 26.16 -5.88
C CYS A 583 35.86 24.64 -5.77
N VAL A 584 36.94 23.86 -5.70
CA VAL A 584 36.90 22.40 -5.52
C VAL A 584 36.29 22.06 -4.17
N GLU A 585 36.73 22.72 -3.10
CA GLU A 585 36.14 22.56 -1.77
C GLU A 585 34.69 23.01 -1.73
N THR A 586 34.34 24.10 -2.41
CA THR A 586 32.95 24.57 -2.50
C THR A 586 32.05 23.50 -3.09
N ASN A 587 32.45 22.93 -4.23
CA ASN A 587 31.69 21.87 -4.88
C ASN A 587 31.62 20.61 -4.02
N SER A 588 32.73 20.23 -3.38
CA SER A 588 32.76 19.08 -2.46
C SER A 588 31.83 19.28 -1.25
N TRP A 589 31.77 20.49 -0.69
CA TRP A 589 30.83 20.83 0.39
C TRP A 589 29.38 20.72 -0.07
N ILE A 590 29.06 21.30 -1.24
CA ILE A 590 27.71 21.24 -1.81
C ILE A 590 27.31 19.80 -2.09
N GLU A 591 28.20 19.00 -2.68
CA GLU A 591 27.98 17.59 -3.00
C GLU A 591 27.69 16.77 -1.75
N VAL A 592 28.58 16.83 -0.75
CA VAL A 592 28.44 16.08 0.51
C VAL A 592 27.16 16.46 1.25
N LEU A 593 26.92 17.77 1.43
CA LEU A 593 25.74 18.24 2.15
C LEU A 593 24.46 17.92 1.38
N SER A 594 24.47 18.03 0.05
CA SER A 594 23.34 17.63 -0.81
C SER A 594 23.07 16.14 -0.75
N GLN A 595 24.11 15.32 -0.66
CA GLN A 595 24.01 13.87 -0.55
C GLN A 595 23.40 13.43 0.79
N VAL A 596 23.88 13.97 1.92
CA VAL A 596 23.34 13.61 3.25
C VAL A 596 21.94 14.15 3.48
N SER A 597 21.58 15.28 2.86
CA SER A 597 20.24 15.88 2.96
C SER A 597 19.31 15.44 1.82
N ARG A 598 19.75 14.55 0.93
CA ARG A 598 19.05 14.22 -0.32
C ARG A 598 17.64 13.71 -0.09
N CYS A 599 17.45 12.90 0.95
CA CYS A 599 16.20 12.24 1.29
C CYS A 599 15.39 13.01 2.36
N ASN A 600 15.76 14.26 2.68
CA ASN A 600 15.04 15.03 3.70
C ASN A 600 13.63 15.42 3.23
N PRO A 601 12.63 15.44 4.13
CA PRO A 601 11.32 15.98 3.80
C PRO A 601 11.38 17.50 3.56
N GLY A 602 10.51 18.01 2.68
CA GLY A 602 10.36 19.46 2.46
C GLY A 602 11.55 20.13 1.78
N ARG A 603 12.34 19.38 1.00
CA ARG A 603 13.40 19.96 0.17
C ARG A 603 12.83 21.02 -0.76
N LEU A 604 13.50 22.16 -0.83
CA LEU A 604 13.05 23.25 -1.71
C LEU A 604 13.30 22.89 -3.17
N SER A 605 12.33 23.18 -4.03
CA SER A 605 12.47 23.10 -5.49
C SER A 605 13.15 24.33 -6.08
N THR A 606 13.04 25.49 -5.40
CA THR A 606 13.65 26.75 -5.81
C THR A 606 14.40 27.43 -4.67
N PHE A 607 15.40 28.23 -5.00
CA PHE A 607 16.21 28.99 -4.05
C PHE A 607 16.57 30.38 -4.59
N HIS A 608 17.04 31.25 -3.70
CA HIS A 608 17.59 32.56 -4.05
C HIS A 608 19.12 32.47 -4.17
N PRO A 609 19.74 32.77 -5.32
CA PRO A 609 21.19 32.65 -5.53
C PRO A 609 22.01 33.79 -4.90
N SER A 610 21.35 34.80 -4.35
CA SER A 610 21.98 35.95 -3.69
C SER A 610 21.35 36.22 -2.32
N ALA A 611 21.96 37.13 -1.54
CA ALA A 611 21.55 37.39 -0.16
C ALA A 611 20.40 38.40 -0.04
N TYR A 612 19.59 38.27 1.01
CA TYR A 612 18.65 39.30 1.44
C TYR A 612 19.39 40.39 2.23
N VAL A 613 19.48 41.60 1.65
CA VAL A 613 20.24 42.73 2.20
C VAL A 613 19.49 44.02 1.90
N GLY A 614 19.36 44.91 2.89
CA GLY A 614 18.73 46.22 2.68
C GLY A 614 17.22 46.15 2.42
N GLY A 615 16.54 45.13 2.94
CA GLY A 615 15.08 44.98 2.80
C GLY A 615 14.63 44.33 1.49
N SER A 616 15.54 43.79 0.67
CA SER A 616 15.19 43.02 -0.53
C SER A 616 16.21 41.93 -0.86
N TRP A 617 15.79 40.96 -1.67
CA TRP A 617 16.66 39.97 -2.26
C TRP A 617 17.50 40.58 -3.38
N LEU A 618 18.83 40.41 -3.33
CA LEU A 618 19.71 41.00 -4.36
C LEU A 618 19.50 40.41 -5.76
N CYS A 619 19.02 39.16 -5.86
CA CYS A 619 18.80 38.44 -7.11
C CYS A 619 17.52 38.85 -7.86
N CYS A 620 16.37 38.88 -7.17
CA CYS A 620 15.06 39.16 -7.78
C CYS A 620 14.42 40.48 -7.34
N LYS A 621 15.07 41.22 -6.43
CA LYS A 621 14.58 42.48 -5.84
C LYS A 621 13.29 42.36 -5.01
N GLU A 622 12.84 41.14 -4.74
CA GLU A 622 11.69 40.88 -3.88
C GLU A 622 11.90 41.44 -2.47
N PRO A 623 10.96 42.24 -1.94
CA PRO A 623 11.11 42.88 -0.63
C PRO A 623 10.82 41.94 0.54
N ASN A 624 10.07 40.85 0.31
CA ASN A 624 9.73 39.89 1.36
C ASN A 624 10.82 38.80 1.48
N GLU A 625 11.40 38.66 2.67
CA GLU A 625 12.41 37.62 2.97
C GLU A 625 11.82 36.20 2.84
N SER A 626 10.51 36.03 2.98
CA SER A 626 9.81 34.74 2.89
C SER A 626 9.37 34.36 1.47
N THR A 627 9.62 35.17 0.44
CA THR A 627 9.25 34.85 -0.95
C THR A 627 9.97 33.57 -1.43
N PRO A 628 9.28 32.64 -2.13
CA PRO A 628 9.90 31.47 -2.74
C PRO A 628 11.10 31.81 -3.63
N GLY A 629 12.04 30.87 -3.77
CA GLY A 629 13.27 31.08 -4.52
C GLY A 629 13.06 31.40 -6.00
N CYS A 630 13.92 32.24 -6.58
CA CYS A 630 13.85 32.68 -7.97
C CYS A 630 14.62 31.80 -8.98
N LYS A 631 15.40 30.81 -8.52
CA LYS A 631 16.10 29.83 -9.39
C LYS A 631 15.77 28.40 -8.96
N PRO A 632 15.74 27.42 -9.89
CA PRO A 632 15.59 26.01 -9.53
C PRO A 632 16.81 25.51 -8.78
N CYS A 633 16.62 24.66 -7.77
CA CYS A 633 17.71 24.00 -7.04
C CYS A 633 18.52 23.06 -7.96
N THR A 634 19.82 22.90 -7.69
CA THR A 634 20.74 22.09 -8.51
C THR A 634 20.45 20.59 -8.38
N ALA A 635 19.85 20.16 -7.26
CA ALA A 635 19.43 18.79 -7.08
C ALA A 635 18.08 18.52 -7.76
N THR A 636 18.10 17.73 -8.83
CA THR A 636 16.89 17.13 -9.42
C THR A 636 16.35 16.01 -8.52
N VAL A 637 15.01 15.99 -8.39
CA VAL A 637 14.16 15.03 -7.67
C VAL A 637 13.85 15.39 -6.21
N LEU A 638 12.62 15.87 -6.03
CA LEU A 638 11.93 16.01 -4.75
C LEU A 638 11.84 14.64 -4.05
N ALA A 639 12.58 14.48 -2.96
CA ALA A 639 12.25 13.49 -1.94
C ALA A 639 11.27 14.12 -0.93
N ASN A 640 10.07 14.51 -1.37
CA ASN A 640 9.01 14.85 -0.41
C ASN A 640 8.59 13.55 0.27
N ILE A 641 9.29 13.16 1.34
CA ILE A 641 8.79 12.22 2.33
C ILE A 641 7.74 12.97 3.17
N GLN A 642 6.63 13.37 2.53
CA GLN A 642 5.40 13.61 3.27
C GLN A 642 4.84 12.21 3.54
N LEU A 643 5.11 11.72 4.75
CA LEU A 643 4.36 10.60 5.28
C LEU A 643 2.98 11.14 5.63
N ASP A 644 2.10 11.16 4.63
CA ASP A 644 0.68 11.46 4.82
C ASP A 644 0.04 10.25 5.52
N ILE A 645 0.24 10.20 6.84
CA ILE A 645 -0.29 9.14 7.70
C ILE A 645 -1.54 9.69 8.35
N ASP A 646 -2.69 9.22 7.85
CA ASP A 646 -3.97 9.44 8.51
C ASP A 646 -4.02 8.61 9.80
N CYS A 647 -3.78 9.29 10.93
CA CYS A 647 -3.75 8.64 12.23
C CYS A 647 -5.10 8.07 12.65
N ASP A 648 -6.22 8.64 12.18
CA ASP A 648 -7.56 8.14 12.50
C ASP A 648 -7.78 6.83 11.75
N ARG A 649 -7.48 6.79 10.45
CA ARG A 649 -7.57 5.59 9.62
C ARG A 649 -6.65 4.46 10.10
N GLU A 650 -5.41 4.76 10.47
CA GLU A 650 -4.52 3.72 11.01
C GLU A 650 -5.02 3.23 12.38
N THR A 651 -5.63 4.07 13.21
CA THR A 651 -6.21 3.64 14.49
C THR A 651 -7.45 2.77 14.29
N GLU A 652 -8.29 3.09 13.30
CA GLU A 652 -9.46 2.28 12.91
C GLU A 652 -9.06 0.89 12.41
N ARG A 653 -7.97 0.78 11.66
CA ARG A 653 -7.43 -0.53 11.26
C ARG A 653 -6.93 -1.34 12.44
N ILE A 654 -6.25 -0.69 13.40
CA ILE A 654 -5.80 -1.33 14.64
C ILE A 654 -7.02 -1.88 15.40
N PHE A 655 -8.07 -1.06 15.56
CA PHE A 655 -9.34 -1.47 16.13
C PHE A 655 -9.93 -2.69 15.40
N SER A 656 -10.08 -2.62 14.08
CA SER A 656 -10.59 -3.71 13.25
C SER A 656 -9.84 -5.03 13.44
N PHE A 657 -8.51 -4.98 13.60
CA PHE A 657 -7.71 -6.17 13.89
C PHE A 657 -7.98 -6.75 15.29
N PHE A 658 -8.12 -5.90 16.31
CA PHE A 658 -8.51 -6.35 17.65
C PHE A 658 -9.92 -6.95 17.63
N SER A 659 -10.90 -6.28 17.03
CA SER A 659 -12.29 -6.75 16.95
C SER A 659 -12.39 -8.08 16.21
N SER A 660 -11.68 -8.23 15.09
CA SER A 660 -11.64 -9.50 14.32
C SER A 660 -10.98 -10.65 15.07
N ASN A 661 -10.11 -10.37 16.05
CA ASN A 661 -9.37 -11.37 16.83
C ASN A 661 -9.76 -11.37 18.32
N ARG A 662 -10.95 -10.84 18.68
CA ARG A 662 -11.39 -10.69 20.07
C ARG A 662 -11.40 -12.02 20.84
N SER A 663 -11.73 -13.13 20.18
CA SER A 663 -11.69 -14.47 20.77
C SER A 663 -10.29 -14.92 21.17
N ARG A 664 -9.24 -14.57 20.41
CA ARG A 664 -7.84 -14.86 20.79
C ARG A 664 -7.37 -13.93 21.90
N LEU A 665 -7.82 -12.67 21.91
CA LEU A 665 -7.55 -11.75 23.02
C LEU A 665 -8.12 -12.30 24.34
N GLN A 666 -9.34 -12.84 24.33
CA GLN A 666 -9.94 -13.49 25.49
C GLN A 666 -9.13 -14.71 25.94
N LYS A 667 -8.70 -15.58 25.02
CA LYS A 667 -7.83 -16.72 25.36
C LYS A 667 -6.51 -16.28 26.01
N MET A 668 -5.93 -15.18 25.55
CA MET A 668 -4.71 -14.62 26.15
C MET A 668 -4.99 -14.08 27.56
N GLU A 669 -6.16 -13.48 27.78
CA GLU A 669 -6.61 -13.06 29.11
C GLU A 669 -6.76 -14.24 30.06
N ASP A 670 -7.46 -15.29 29.62
CA ASP A 670 -7.70 -16.51 30.39
C ASP A 670 -6.38 -17.20 30.73
N ALA A 671 -5.42 -17.24 29.79
CA ALA A 671 -4.07 -17.75 30.02
C ALA A 671 -3.33 -16.94 31.09
N CYS A 672 -3.40 -15.60 31.04
CA CYS A 672 -2.78 -14.75 32.07
C CYS A 672 -3.39 -14.99 33.45
N ALA A 673 -4.73 -15.13 33.52
CA ALA A 673 -5.44 -15.44 34.75
C ALA A 673 -5.04 -16.83 35.30
N GLY A 674 -5.00 -17.85 34.44
CA GLY A 674 -4.61 -19.22 34.79
C GLY A 674 -3.18 -19.32 35.33
N MET A 675 -2.22 -18.62 34.68
CA MET A 675 -0.81 -18.57 35.11
C MET A 675 -0.63 -17.92 36.49
N SER A 676 -1.55 -17.03 36.89
CA SER A 676 -1.51 -16.38 38.20
C SER A 676 -2.02 -17.28 39.35
N VAL A 677 -2.77 -18.35 39.03
CA VAL A 677 -3.45 -19.24 39.98
C VAL A 677 -2.80 -20.62 40.06
N TYR A 678 -2.34 -21.20 38.94
CA TYR A 678 -1.74 -22.53 38.88
C TYR A 678 -0.27 -22.47 38.44
N LEU A 679 0.65 -22.75 39.37
CA LEU A 679 2.11 -22.80 39.13
C LEU A 679 2.59 -24.01 38.30
N GLY A 680 1.71 -24.78 37.63
CA GLY A 680 2.04 -26.17 37.27
C GLY A 680 1.54 -26.80 35.97
N GLN A 681 0.83 -26.11 35.06
CA GLN A 681 0.49 -26.69 33.75
C GLN A 681 0.89 -25.76 32.60
N GLN A 682 1.95 -26.14 31.89
CA GLN A 682 2.67 -25.31 30.91
C GLN A 682 2.24 -25.53 29.44
N GLU A 683 1.30 -26.45 29.15
CA GLU A 683 1.07 -26.90 27.76
C GLU A 683 0.25 -25.93 26.89
N GLU A 684 -0.70 -25.16 27.44
CA GLU A 684 -1.44 -24.13 26.68
C GLU A 684 -0.69 -22.78 26.55
N CYS A 685 0.45 -22.64 27.22
CA CYS A 685 1.22 -21.39 27.29
C CYS A 685 2.14 -21.14 26.08
N SER A 686 2.22 -22.07 25.13
CA SER A 686 3.10 -21.98 23.94
C SER A 686 2.58 -21.05 22.84
N ALA A 687 1.30 -20.65 22.90
CA ALA A 687 0.65 -19.85 21.86
C ALA A 687 0.96 -18.35 21.92
N PHE A 688 1.36 -17.83 23.09
CA PHE A 688 1.56 -16.40 23.35
C PHE A 688 2.90 -16.11 24.01
N THR A 689 3.48 -14.94 23.75
CA THR A 689 4.70 -14.49 24.41
C THR A 689 4.34 -13.70 25.67
N ILE A 690 4.27 -14.35 26.82
CA ILE A 690 3.88 -13.70 28.10
C ILE A 690 5.06 -13.76 29.07
N GLN A 691 5.75 -12.63 29.30
CA GLN A 691 6.84 -12.55 30.29
C GLN A 691 6.35 -12.18 31.70
N ASP A 692 5.29 -11.37 31.78
CA ASP A 692 4.64 -11.00 33.05
C ASP A 692 3.12 -11.12 32.91
N PRO A 693 2.52 -12.20 33.46
CA PRO A 693 1.08 -12.41 33.36
C PRO A 693 0.24 -11.29 33.99
N LYS A 694 0.71 -10.64 35.07
CA LYS A 694 -0.07 -9.61 35.79
C LYS A 694 -0.14 -8.32 34.99
N GLU A 695 1.00 -7.86 34.49
CA GLU A 695 1.06 -6.66 33.64
C GLU A 695 0.36 -6.89 32.30
N THR A 696 0.54 -8.08 31.69
CA THR A 696 -0.15 -8.44 30.45
C THR A 696 -1.68 -8.45 30.64
N PHE A 697 -2.18 -9.04 31.73
CA PHE A 697 -3.60 -9.03 32.07
C PHE A 697 -4.14 -7.62 32.24
N ARG A 698 -3.41 -6.72 32.90
CA ARG A 698 -3.81 -5.31 33.06
C ARG A 698 -3.97 -4.62 31.70
N THR A 699 -3.01 -4.79 30.80
CA THR A 699 -3.08 -4.21 29.45
C THR A 699 -4.27 -4.78 28.67
N ILE A 700 -4.54 -6.09 28.77
CA ILE A 700 -5.68 -6.72 28.08
C ILE A 700 -7.01 -6.17 28.61
N LYS A 701 -7.14 -5.95 29.93
CA LYS A 701 -8.33 -5.32 30.51
C LYS A 701 -8.54 -3.89 30.02
N GLU A 702 -7.51 -3.05 30.06
CA GLU A 702 -7.58 -1.67 29.56
C GLU A 702 -7.91 -1.64 28.05
N LEU A 703 -7.34 -2.56 27.27
CA LEU A 703 -7.71 -2.73 25.85
C LEU A 703 -9.17 -3.14 25.70
N GLY A 704 -9.65 -4.11 26.49
CA GLY A 704 -11.02 -4.59 26.45
C GLY A 704 -12.03 -3.46 26.61
N GLU A 705 -11.85 -2.62 27.63
CA GLU A 705 -12.68 -1.46 27.93
C GLU A 705 -12.70 -0.44 26.77
N VAL A 706 -11.51 -0.09 26.26
CA VAL A 706 -11.38 0.88 25.16
C VAL A 706 -11.99 0.35 23.85
N LEU A 707 -11.84 -0.95 23.57
CA LEU A 707 -12.42 -1.58 22.39
C LEU A 707 -13.95 -1.65 22.49
N ASP A 708 -14.50 -1.91 23.67
CA ASP A 708 -15.95 -1.96 23.88
C ASP A 708 -16.60 -0.58 23.73
N ASP A 709 -15.97 0.47 24.27
CA ASP A 709 -16.40 1.87 24.09
C ASP A 709 -16.38 2.28 22.59
N LEU A 710 -15.30 1.93 21.88
CA LEU A 710 -15.17 2.24 20.46
C LEU A 710 -16.17 1.45 19.60
N GLN A 711 -16.46 0.19 19.95
CA GLN A 711 -17.48 -0.62 19.29
C GLN A 711 -18.88 -0.02 19.50
N ALA A 712 -19.21 0.45 20.71
CA ALA A 712 -20.49 1.11 20.98
C ALA A 712 -20.69 2.37 20.11
N HIS A 713 -19.63 3.13 19.86
CA HIS A 713 -19.66 4.25 18.93
C HIS A 713 -19.94 3.82 17.48
N HIS A 714 -19.31 2.73 17.02
CA HIS A 714 -19.59 2.16 15.70
C HIS A 714 -21.05 1.69 15.56
N ASP A 715 -21.56 0.98 16.56
CA ASP A 715 -22.93 0.47 16.58
C ASP A 715 -23.95 1.61 16.56
N SER A 716 -23.70 2.69 17.30
CA SER A 716 -24.57 3.89 17.30
C SER A 716 -24.64 4.59 15.94
N LYS A 717 -23.55 4.58 15.16
CA LYS A 717 -23.48 5.17 13.82
C LYS A 717 -24.11 4.26 12.77
N GLY A 718 -23.96 2.94 12.91
CA GLY A 718 -24.61 1.95 12.05
C GLY A 718 -26.14 1.99 12.17
N ALA A 719 -26.67 2.21 13.38
CA ALA A 719 -28.11 2.35 13.61
C ALA A 719 -28.72 3.59 12.92
N LEU A 720 -27.96 4.67 12.76
CA LEU A 720 -28.42 5.89 12.06
C LEU A 720 -28.43 5.73 10.53
N THR A 721 -27.64 4.82 9.97
CA THR A 721 -27.61 4.54 8.52
C THR A 721 -28.68 3.56 8.06
N ASP A 722 -29.29 2.80 8.99
CA ASP A 722 -30.37 1.85 8.72
C ASP A 722 -31.78 2.44 8.96
N GLU A 723 -31.91 3.72 9.31
CA GLU A 723 -33.23 4.39 9.28
C GLU A 723 -33.68 4.62 7.83
N PRO A 724 -34.90 4.17 7.45
CA PRO A 724 -35.43 4.35 6.10
C PRO A 724 -35.86 5.81 5.92
N GLY A 725 -34.92 6.70 5.61
CA GLY A 725 -35.30 8.10 5.49
C GLY A 725 -34.21 9.15 5.30
N THR A 726 -32.97 8.84 4.92
CA THR A 726 -32.07 9.89 4.40
C THR A 726 -30.91 9.31 3.58
N MET A 727 -31.12 9.22 2.26
CA MET A 727 -30.10 9.48 1.23
C MET A 727 -30.77 10.13 0.03
#